data_AF-A0A3M4Z1U7-F1
#
_entry.id   AF-A0A3M4Z1U7-F1
#
_cell.length_a   1.000
_cell.length_b   1.000
_cell.length_c   1.000
_cell.angle_alpha   90.00
_cell.angle_beta   90.00
_cell.angle_gamma   90.00
#
_symmetry.space_group_name_H-M   'P 1'
#
loop_
_entity.id
_entity.type
_entity.pdbx_description
1 polymer ?
#
loop_
_entity_poly.entity_id
_entity_poly.type
_entity_poly.pdbx_seq_one_letter_code
_entity_poly.pdbx_strand_id
1 'polypeptide(L)'
;MPKLNPNPMSDRATLSLLIERARQNLEPTIEYRASWLKKGGIGSSEWEVVGPNRSTAIVSFAEPLPDGTLLTDTVNKLILTTIQKHVFCIRAGYLSPQVDHRAWAKYVRFFINITSWQFLFKERYQPQSKGFKLINENACEVIIESYKKCGWAGVLQIIPRLSEYFCTLIDEEYDGEKLTEQQISKTIKHLKENCLYVKKGNIRNGTTGLVSRDYLAKAINTHASAFNHDTVRIFLRQFEESLQQPILVQGVLTRAQYKSHKTAIINHEQNGGITRKSLIQFLNLMKLLSEGNPYLPDTIPSFKFDPAEHMNKQDVRIDGHTRKIPYSIGIYALGKAVEWIMVYGKAIVGATVATVMAFKNIPPEELKGRSHRYRQRQEIFEDIISQYSTESFEGLPAQPLAAALHITKLTSHSHAESTSTNMTFAVALECFVAACAIVIGFTKPIRVNELAHIQRDALSYQTNDEGAFLAHPILKRRVPIPPTIRRPIPYIAAVAAQLLAVLGNGLKEVYEDTSPHSEHLFYFPSSKGFNQPSGKGIDARIDYAMRSFCDIIEIPVDIYGRRWYIKIHEMRKFFIFTMYNHAKVYTDDAIRHHAGHDDPRYLHDYLSGEVPEEEIIRYNIENIEDKLINLEIGNINESENQGLVALYKQILSTMKITSLKSRNKYEFDQILQALLATDGLLISVYTIRLTTYDSEVFDTEIALKYGEAADEKFNR
;
A
#
# COMPACT_ATOMS: atom_id res chain seq x y z
N MET A 1 -0.46 -40.27 -47.07
CA MET A 1 -0.97 -38.99 -46.53
C MET A 1 -1.44 -39.24 -45.09
N PRO A 2 -1.11 -38.35 -44.14
CA PRO A 2 -1.10 -38.69 -42.71
C PRO A 2 -2.51 -38.65 -42.11
N LYS A 3 -2.80 -39.66 -41.28
CA LYS A 3 -3.91 -39.65 -40.33
C LYS A 3 -3.59 -38.62 -39.25
N LEU A 4 -4.40 -37.56 -39.16
CA LEU A 4 -4.42 -36.69 -37.99
C LEU A 4 -4.84 -37.52 -36.78
N ASN A 5 -3.87 -37.82 -35.91
CA ASN A 5 -4.11 -38.32 -34.57
C ASN A 5 -4.72 -37.16 -33.76
N PRO A 6 -5.98 -37.24 -33.29
CA PRO A 6 -6.44 -36.33 -32.27
C PRO A 6 -5.75 -36.77 -30.98
N ASN A 7 -4.79 -35.99 -30.48
CA ASN A 7 -4.33 -36.17 -29.10
C ASN A 7 -5.60 -36.17 -28.22
N PRO A 8 -5.84 -37.21 -27.39
CA PRO A 8 -6.95 -37.18 -26.46
C PRO A 8 -6.73 -35.98 -25.54
N MET A 9 -7.68 -35.04 -25.54
CA MET A 9 -7.70 -33.97 -24.54
C MET A 9 -7.60 -34.63 -23.16
N SER A 10 -6.69 -34.14 -22.31
CA SER A 10 -6.56 -34.66 -20.94
C SER A 10 -7.94 -34.73 -20.27
N ASP A 11 -8.21 -35.77 -19.49
CA ASP A 11 -9.52 -35.99 -18.83
C ASP A 11 -10.02 -34.74 -18.09
N ARG A 12 -9.11 -33.89 -17.61
CA ARG A 12 -9.41 -32.63 -16.92
C ARG A 12 -9.99 -31.55 -17.84
N ALA A 13 -9.51 -31.45 -19.08
CA ALA A 13 -10.03 -30.52 -20.09
C ALA A 13 -11.40 -30.96 -20.59
N THR A 14 -11.58 -32.27 -20.82
CA THR A 14 -12.86 -32.88 -21.21
C THR A 14 -13.91 -32.73 -20.08
N LEU A 15 -13.51 -32.96 -18.83
CA LEU A 15 -14.37 -32.74 -17.65
C LEU A 15 -14.74 -31.26 -17.48
N SER A 16 -13.80 -30.34 -17.70
CA SER A 16 -14.08 -28.89 -17.64
C SER A 16 -15.09 -28.48 -18.71
N LEU A 17 -14.92 -28.98 -19.94
CA LEU A 17 -15.84 -28.72 -21.06
C LEU A 17 -17.24 -29.31 -20.81
N LEU A 18 -17.32 -30.50 -20.19
CA LEU A 18 -18.58 -31.15 -19.81
C LEU A 18 -19.29 -30.42 -18.66
N ILE A 19 -18.55 -29.93 -17.66
CA ILE A 19 -19.07 -29.08 -16.57
C ILE A 19 -19.58 -27.75 -17.14
N GLU A 20 -18.85 -27.16 -18.08
CA GLU A 20 -19.21 -25.90 -18.73
C GLU A 20 -20.46 -26.07 -19.61
N ARG A 21 -20.57 -27.16 -20.37
CA ARG A 21 -21.80 -27.56 -21.09
C ARG A 21 -22.97 -27.85 -20.15
N ALA A 22 -22.72 -28.52 -19.02
CA ALA A 22 -23.75 -28.79 -18.02
C ALA A 22 -24.26 -27.50 -17.34
N ARG A 23 -23.38 -26.52 -17.10
CA ARG A 23 -23.73 -25.18 -16.60
C ARG A 23 -24.51 -24.36 -17.62
N GLN A 24 -24.23 -24.50 -18.91
CA GLN A 24 -24.98 -23.83 -19.98
C GLN A 24 -26.40 -24.38 -20.18
N ASN A 25 -26.67 -25.62 -19.76
CA ASN A 25 -27.95 -26.30 -19.95
C ASN A 25 -28.89 -26.26 -18.71
N LEU A 26 -28.43 -25.74 -17.58
CA LEU A 26 -29.27 -25.50 -16.40
C LEU A 26 -29.64 -24.02 -16.39
N GLU A 27 -30.92 -23.66 -16.46
CA GLU A 27 -31.35 -22.34 -15.98
C GLU A 27 -31.02 -22.29 -14.48
N PRO A 28 -30.03 -21.50 -14.05
CA PRO A 28 -29.59 -21.56 -12.67
C PRO A 28 -30.64 -20.87 -11.81
N THR A 29 -31.46 -21.65 -11.11
CA THR A 29 -32.29 -21.12 -10.03
C THR A 29 -31.35 -20.77 -8.86
N ILE A 30 -30.76 -19.58 -8.90
CA ILE A 30 -29.83 -19.13 -7.85
C ILE A 30 -30.63 -18.76 -6.61
N GLU A 31 -30.39 -19.50 -5.53
CA GLU A 31 -30.78 -19.05 -4.19
C GLU A 31 -29.79 -17.99 -3.71
N TYR A 32 -30.25 -16.74 -3.60
CA TYR A 32 -29.45 -15.61 -3.11
C TYR A 32 -29.28 -15.64 -1.57
N ARG A 33 -28.76 -16.76 -1.06
CA ARG A 33 -28.49 -17.03 0.35
C ARG A 33 -27.10 -17.64 0.48
N ALA A 34 -26.33 -17.20 1.48
CA ALA A 34 -25.01 -17.75 1.72
C ALA A 34 -24.61 -17.62 3.19
N SER A 35 -23.79 -18.53 3.69
CA SER A 35 -23.28 -18.52 5.08
C SER A 35 -22.45 -17.28 5.42
N TRP A 36 -21.88 -16.64 4.39
CA TRP A 36 -21.12 -15.39 4.50
C TRP A 36 -22.01 -14.13 4.51
N LEU A 37 -23.28 -14.21 4.14
CA LEU A 37 -24.26 -13.11 4.20
C LEU A 37 -25.11 -13.29 5.46
N LYS A 38 -24.79 -12.56 6.53
CA LYS A 38 -25.40 -12.71 7.85
C LYS A 38 -26.74 -11.99 7.97
N LYS A 39 -26.85 -10.78 7.42
CA LYS A 39 -28.10 -9.99 7.37
C LYS A 39 -28.19 -9.20 6.06
N GLY A 40 -29.42 -8.81 5.73
CA GLY A 40 -29.76 -8.19 4.46
C GLY A 40 -30.06 -9.23 3.38
N GLY A 41 -30.34 -8.75 2.18
CA GLY A 41 -30.67 -9.60 1.03
C GLY A 41 -30.84 -8.77 -0.24
N ILE A 42 -31.30 -9.40 -1.31
CA ILE A 42 -31.61 -8.67 -2.54
C ILE A 42 -32.72 -7.64 -2.23
N GLY A 43 -32.45 -6.38 -2.57
CA GLY A 43 -33.30 -5.21 -2.33
C GLY A 43 -33.02 -4.46 -1.03
N SER A 44 -32.13 -4.93 -0.14
CA SER A 44 -31.84 -4.22 1.11
C SER A 44 -30.88 -3.04 0.91
N SER A 45 -30.95 -2.04 1.78
CA SER A 45 -30.05 -0.88 1.78
C SER A 45 -28.61 -1.22 2.18
N GLU A 46 -28.44 -2.31 2.94
CA GLU A 46 -27.14 -2.73 3.46
C GLU A 46 -27.08 -4.25 3.65
N TRP A 47 -25.86 -4.79 3.58
CA TRP A 47 -25.53 -6.19 3.85
C TRP A 47 -24.55 -6.32 5.00
N GLU A 48 -24.85 -7.20 5.94
CA GLU A 48 -23.92 -7.64 6.98
C GLU A 48 -23.24 -8.92 6.50
N VAL A 49 -21.94 -8.88 6.23
CA VAL A 49 -21.17 -9.99 5.65
C VAL A 49 -20.00 -10.42 6.53
N VAL A 50 -19.58 -11.68 6.38
CA VAL A 50 -18.35 -12.18 7.00
C VAL A 50 -17.15 -11.58 6.27
N GLY A 51 -16.41 -10.72 6.96
CA GLY A 51 -15.15 -10.11 6.53
C GLY A 51 -13.92 -10.99 6.81
N PRO A 52 -12.71 -10.40 6.77
CA PRO A 52 -11.47 -11.11 7.03
C PRO A 52 -11.46 -11.66 8.47
N ASN A 53 -10.85 -12.84 8.68
CA ASN A 53 -10.72 -13.48 10.01
C ASN A 53 -12.06 -13.70 10.73
N ARG A 54 -13.13 -14.01 9.97
CA ARG A 54 -14.50 -14.19 10.50
C ARG A 54 -15.09 -12.97 11.22
N SER A 55 -14.51 -11.79 11.04
CA SER A 55 -15.12 -10.54 11.48
C SER A 55 -16.40 -10.25 10.69
N THR A 56 -17.24 -9.36 11.20
CA THR A 56 -18.41 -8.86 10.47
C THR A 56 -18.07 -7.52 9.81
N ALA A 57 -18.46 -7.32 8.56
CA ALA A 57 -18.35 -6.07 7.82
C ALA A 57 -19.71 -5.65 7.25
N ILE A 58 -19.98 -4.35 7.21
CA ILE A 58 -21.21 -3.78 6.63
C ILE A 58 -20.88 -3.23 5.24
N VAL A 59 -21.69 -3.61 4.25
CA VAL A 59 -21.68 -3.02 2.91
C VAL A 59 -22.94 -2.21 2.74
N SER A 60 -22.81 -0.88 2.70
CA SER A 60 -23.92 0.03 2.42
C SER A 60 -24.08 0.23 0.92
N PHE A 61 -25.33 0.22 0.45
CA PHE A 61 -25.72 0.58 -0.91
C PHE A 61 -26.38 1.97 -0.97
N ALA A 62 -26.51 2.68 0.16
CA ALA A 62 -27.10 4.03 0.23
C ALA A 62 -26.12 5.09 -0.30
N GLU A 63 -25.76 4.97 -1.58
CA GLU A 63 -24.81 5.83 -2.27
C GLU A 63 -25.56 6.85 -3.15
N PRO A 64 -25.13 8.12 -3.17
CA PRO A 64 -25.74 9.13 -4.03
C PRO A 64 -25.42 8.89 -5.51
N LEU A 65 -26.42 9.13 -6.36
CA LEU A 65 -26.32 9.07 -7.81
C LEU A 65 -26.32 10.49 -8.39
N PRO A 66 -25.71 10.71 -9.58
CA PRO A 66 -25.57 12.05 -10.15
C PRO A 66 -26.86 12.86 -10.34
N ASP A 67 -28.01 12.20 -10.45
CA ASP A 67 -29.32 12.85 -10.58
C ASP A 67 -29.93 13.29 -9.24
N GLY A 68 -29.21 13.10 -8.12
CA GLY A 68 -29.63 13.47 -6.77
C GLY A 68 -30.38 12.38 -6.02
N THR A 69 -30.72 11.26 -6.67
CA THR A 69 -31.34 10.11 -5.99
C THR A 69 -30.31 9.26 -5.24
N LEU A 70 -30.76 8.45 -4.29
CA LEU A 70 -29.95 7.39 -3.70
C LEU A 70 -30.14 6.09 -4.49
N LEU A 71 -29.09 5.28 -4.59
CA LEU A 71 -29.20 3.93 -5.18
C LEU A 71 -30.24 3.05 -4.47
N THR A 72 -30.53 3.33 -3.20
CA THR A 72 -31.55 2.64 -2.39
C THR A 72 -32.97 3.16 -2.56
N ASP A 73 -33.17 4.25 -3.31
CA ASP A 73 -34.51 4.79 -3.54
C ASP A 73 -35.35 3.83 -4.37
N THR A 74 -36.66 3.84 -4.13
CA THR A 74 -37.62 2.91 -4.76
C THR A 74 -37.55 2.94 -6.30
N VAL A 75 -37.32 4.12 -6.88
CA VAL A 75 -37.18 4.30 -8.34
C VAL A 75 -35.96 3.56 -8.91
N ASN A 76 -34.95 3.28 -8.09
CA ASN A 76 -33.70 2.63 -8.47
C ASN A 76 -33.67 1.13 -8.08
N LYS A 77 -34.81 0.55 -7.67
CA LYS A 77 -34.91 -0.84 -7.21
C LYS A 77 -34.37 -1.86 -8.23
N LEU A 78 -34.65 -1.68 -9.51
CA LEU A 78 -34.17 -2.61 -10.55
C LEU A 78 -32.64 -2.64 -10.61
N ILE A 79 -32.00 -1.47 -10.69
CA ILE A 79 -30.54 -1.39 -10.79
C ILE A 79 -29.86 -1.84 -9.49
N LEU A 80 -30.41 -1.48 -8.31
CA LEU A 80 -29.92 -1.96 -7.02
C LEU A 80 -29.91 -3.49 -6.94
N THR A 81 -31.05 -4.11 -7.26
CA THR A 81 -31.17 -5.57 -7.20
C THR A 81 -30.31 -6.25 -8.26
N THR A 82 -30.10 -5.61 -9.42
CA THR A 82 -29.16 -6.09 -10.45
C THR A 82 -27.73 -6.14 -9.92
N ILE A 83 -27.24 -5.05 -9.33
CA ILE A 83 -25.89 -4.98 -8.72
C ILE A 83 -25.76 -6.08 -7.66
N GLN A 84 -26.72 -6.15 -6.74
CA GLN A 84 -26.70 -7.09 -5.63
C GLN A 84 -26.66 -8.55 -6.10
N LYS A 85 -27.54 -8.93 -7.03
CA LYS A 85 -27.53 -10.28 -7.60
C LYS A 85 -26.19 -10.59 -8.28
N HIS A 86 -25.66 -9.65 -9.06
CA HIS A 86 -24.42 -9.83 -9.79
C HIS A 86 -23.20 -9.98 -8.87
N VAL A 87 -23.03 -9.10 -7.87
CA VAL A 87 -21.91 -9.19 -6.91
C VAL A 87 -22.05 -10.37 -5.96
N PHE A 88 -23.27 -10.86 -5.71
CA PHE A 88 -23.49 -12.13 -5.03
C PHE A 88 -22.96 -13.29 -5.87
N CYS A 89 -23.29 -13.33 -7.16
CA CYS A 89 -22.83 -14.37 -8.08
C CYS A 89 -21.29 -14.47 -8.12
N ILE A 90 -20.60 -13.33 -8.10
CA ILE A 90 -19.12 -13.32 -8.06
C ILE A 90 -18.59 -13.89 -6.73
N ARG A 91 -19.13 -13.46 -5.59
CA ARG A 91 -18.64 -13.92 -4.28
C ARG A 91 -18.93 -15.40 -4.01
N ALA A 92 -20.07 -15.88 -4.48
CA ALA A 92 -20.47 -17.27 -4.36
C ALA A 92 -19.77 -18.19 -5.38
N GLY A 93 -18.98 -17.63 -6.32
CA GLY A 93 -18.19 -18.41 -7.28
C GLY A 93 -18.96 -18.88 -8.52
N TYR A 94 -20.12 -18.28 -8.81
CA TYR A 94 -20.86 -18.50 -10.06
C TYR A 94 -20.19 -17.78 -11.26
N LEU A 95 -19.53 -16.65 -11.01
CA LEU A 95 -18.80 -15.85 -11.99
C LEU A 95 -17.32 -15.79 -11.62
N SER A 96 -16.45 -16.48 -12.38
CA SER A 96 -14.99 -16.56 -12.17
C SER A 96 -14.55 -17.14 -10.81
N PRO A 97 -13.25 -17.40 -10.51
CA PRO A 97 -12.88 -18.12 -9.30
C PRO A 97 -13.28 -17.33 -8.05
N GLN A 98 -13.72 -18.05 -7.02
CA GLN A 98 -14.17 -17.47 -5.76
C GLN A 98 -13.15 -16.46 -5.23
N VAL A 99 -13.62 -15.22 -5.01
CA VAL A 99 -12.79 -14.11 -4.56
C VAL A 99 -12.87 -13.93 -3.04
N ASP A 100 -11.76 -13.49 -2.44
CA ASP A 100 -11.75 -13.10 -1.03
C ASP A 100 -12.61 -11.83 -0.78
N HIS A 101 -12.93 -11.58 0.49
CA HIS A 101 -13.76 -10.44 0.87
C HIS A 101 -13.20 -9.07 0.43
N ARG A 102 -11.88 -8.87 0.50
CA ARG A 102 -11.28 -7.56 0.17
C ARG A 102 -11.33 -7.31 -1.33
N ALA A 103 -11.06 -8.33 -2.14
CA ALA A 103 -11.21 -8.26 -3.58
C ALA A 103 -12.67 -8.02 -3.97
N TRP A 104 -13.60 -8.78 -3.39
CA TRP A 104 -15.03 -8.63 -3.62
C TRP A 104 -15.56 -7.22 -3.29
N ALA A 105 -15.14 -6.61 -2.18
CA ALA A 105 -15.58 -5.27 -1.81
C ALA A 105 -15.21 -4.21 -2.87
N LYS A 106 -14.06 -4.39 -3.55
CA LYS A 106 -13.68 -3.53 -4.69
C LYS A 106 -14.63 -3.69 -5.87
N TYR A 107 -15.15 -4.90 -6.08
CA TYR A 107 -16.07 -5.19 -7.17
C TYR A 107 -17.43 -4.55 -6.92
N VAL A 108 -17.93 -4.58 -5.68
CA VAL A 108 -19.14 -3.85 -5.30
C VAL A 108 -19.01 -2.36 -5.64
N ARG A 109 -17.88 -1.72 -5.28
CA ARG A 109 -17.63 -0.31 -5.62
C ARG A 109 -17.54 -0.08 -7.13
N PHE A 110 -16.94 -1.00 -7.89
CA PHE A 110 -16.89 -0.93 -9.34
C PHE A 110 -18.30 -0.85 -9.95
N PHE A 111 -19.21 -1.74 -9.58
CA PHE A 111 -20.57 -1.75 -10.14
C PHE A 111 -21.38 -0.52 -9.74
N ILE A 112 -21.22 -0.03 -8.50
CA ILE A 112 -21.81 1.24 -8.05
C ILE A 112 -21.31 2.39 -8.94
N ASN A 113 -20.01 2.44 -9.25
CA ASN A 113 -19.46 3.49 -10.09
C ASN A 113 -19.93 3.39 -11.56
N ILE A 114 -20.10 2.18 -12.11
CA ILE A 114 -20.71 2.00 -13.45
C ILE A 114 -22.16 2.49 -13.43
N THR A 115 -22.92 2.21 -12.36
CA THR A 115 -24.26 2.76 -12.21
C THR A 115 -24.23 4.28 -12.15
N SER A 116 -23.38 4.90 -11.33
CA SER A 116 -23.24 6.37 -11.32
C SER A 116 -22.94 6.91 -12.72
N TRP A 117 -22.09 6.25 -13.51
CA TRP A 117 -21.83 6.63 -14.89
C TRP A 117 -23.08 6.54 -15.79
N GLN A 118 -23.89 5.47 -15.68
CA GLN A 118 -25.14 5.36 -16.44
C GLN A 118 -26.11 6.50 -16.11
N PHE A 119 -26.12 6.98 -14.86
CA PHE A 119 -26.97 8.09 -14.43
C PHE A 119 -26.51 9.44 -14.97
N LEU A 120 -25.23 9.63 -15.30
CA LEU A 120 -24.76 10.81 -16.06
C LEU A 120 -25.37 10.84 -17.47
N PHE A 121 -25.69 9.67 -18.02
CA PHE A 121 -26.25 9.49 -19.36
C PHE A 121 -27.60 8.77 -19.29
N LYS A 122 -28.42 9.10 -18.28
CA LYS A 122 -29.64 8.35 -17.93
C LYS A 122 -30.63 8.21 -19.08
N GLU A 123 -30.74 9.24 -19.92
CA GLU A 123 -31.63 9.25 -21.09
C GLU A 123 -31.24 8.15 -22.11
N ARG A 124 -29.94 7.87 -22.24
CA ARG A 124 -29.41 6.86 -23.16
C ARG A 124 -29.48 5.45 -22.58
N TYR A 125 -29.11 5.27 -21.31
CA TYR A 125 -28.92 3.93 -20.72
C TYR A 125 -30.06 3.44 -19.84
N GLN A 126 -30.99 4.33 -19.46
CA GLN A 126 -32.23 4.01 -18.75
C GLN A 126 -32.06 3.02 -17.58
N PRO A 127 -31.13 3.27 -16.63
CA PRO A 127 -30.75 2.29 -15.61
C PRO A 127 -31.92 1.85 -14.73
N GLN A 128 -32.91 2.73 -14.50
CA GLN A 128 -34.09 2.45 -13.69
C GLN A 128 -35.02 1.39 -14.29
N SER A 129 -35.09 1.29 -15.62
CA SER A 129 -35.99 0.35 -16.32
C SER A 129 -35.26 -0.79 -17.02
N LYS A 130 -33.95 -0.64 -17.30
CA LYS A 130 -33.14 -1.61 -18.04
C LYS A 130 -31.92 -2.15 -17.27
N GLY A 131 -31.64 -1.67 -16.06
CA GLY A 131 -30.44 -2.08 -15.34
C GLY A 131 -29.16 -1.75 -16.13
N PHE A 132 -28.28 -2.73 -16.33
CA PHE A 132 -27.08 -2.60 -17.17
C PHE A 132 -27.33 -2.99 -18.65
N LYS A 133 -28.54 -3.43 -19.02
CA LYS A 133 -28.82 -4.11 -20.31
C LYS A 133 -28.45 -3.31 -21.55
N LEU A 134 -28.47 -1.98 -21.47
CA LEU A 134 -28.14 -1.09 -22.60
C LEU A 134 -26.64 -0.75 -22.72
N ILE A 135 -25.78 -1.25 -21.83
CA ILE A 135 -24.33 -1.13 -21.98
C ILE A 135 -23.88 -2.06 -23.10
N ASN A 136 -23.21 -1.50 -24.11
CA ASN A 136 -22.67 -2.22 -25.26
C ASN A 136 -21.16 -2.01 -25.39
N GLU A 137 -20.56 -2.57 -26.43
CA GLU A 137 -19.11 -2.45 -26.70
C GLU A 137 -18.68 -0.98 -26.83
N ASN A 138 -19.46 -0.13 -27.51
CA ASN A 138 -19.18 1.30 -27.61
C ASN A 138 -19.21 2.02 -26.24
N ALA A 139 -20.15 1.65 -25.37
CA ALA A 139 -20.17 2.16 -24.00
C ALA A 139 -18.89 1.78 -23.25
N CYS A 140 -18.42 0.54 -23.42
CA CYS A 140 -17.18 0.08 -22.82
C CYS A 140 -15.97 0.91 -23.30
N GLU A 141 -15.87 1.18 -24.61
CA GLU A 141 -14.80 2.02 -25.17
C GLU A 141 -14.80 3.44 -24.58
N VAL A 142 -15.97 4.09 -24.51
CA VAL A 142 -16.09 5.42 -23.91
C VAL A 142 -15.65 5.43 -22.43
N ILE A 143 -16.04 4.40 -21.68
CA ILE A 143 -15.63 4.26 -20.28
C ILE A 143 -14.12 4.03 -20.17
N ILE A 144 -13.55 3.15 -21.00
CA ILE A 144 -12.11 2.84 -20.99
C ILE A 144 -11.29 4.10 -21.29
N GLU A 145 -11.67 4.87 -22.32
CA GLU A 145 -10.99 6.13 -22.67
C GLU A 145 -11.10 7.17 -21.56
N SER A 146 -12.25 7.26 -20.89
CA SER A 146 -12.43 8.15 -19.74
C SER A 146 -11.62 7.70 -18.53
N TYR A 147 -11.56 6.40 -18.27
CA TYR A 147 -10.79 5.80 -17.18
C TYR A 147 -9.29 6.00 -17.38
N LYS A 148 -8.77 5.93 -18.62
CA LYS A 148 -7.35 6.19 -18.92
C LYS A 148 -6.88 7.58 -18.47
N LYS A 149 -7.72 8.59 -18.64
CA LYS A 149 -7.37 10.00 -18.38
C LYS A 149 -7.14 10.29 -16.90
N CYS A 150 -7.98 9.79 -16.00
CA CYS A 150 -7.84 10.02 -14.54
C CYS A 150 -8.63 9.02 -13.68
N GLY A 151 -8.69 7.75 -14.10
CA GLY A 151 -9.38 6.68 -13.41
C GLY A 151 -10.88 6.92 -13.30
N TRP A 152 -11.48 6.51 -12.18
CA TRP A 152 -12.90 6.74 -11.91
C TRP A 152 -13.31 8.21 -11.90
N ALA A 153 -12.38 9.13 -11.59
CA ALA A 153 -12.68 10.55 -11.66
C ALA A 153 -12.95 11.01 -13.10
N GLY A 154 -12.29 10.41 -14.08
CA GLY A 154 -12.52 10.67 -15.50
C GLY A 154 -13.85 10.09 -15.96
N VAL A 155 -14.12 8.83 -15.61
CA VAL A 155 -15.40 8.16 -15.93
C VAL A 155 -16.58 8.94 -15.35
N LEU A 156 -16.49 9.40 -14.10
CA LEU A 156 -17.56 10.13 -13.42
C LEU A 156 -17.56 11.64 -13.72
N GLN A 157 -16.74 12.10 -14.68
CA GLN A 157 -16.62 13.49 -15.12
C GLN A 157 -16.47 14.48 -13.95
N ILE A 158 -15.63 14.14 -12.96
CA ILE A 158 -15.54 14.92 -11.72
C ILE A 158 -15.08 16.36 -11.98
N ILE A 159 -14.07 16.56 -12.82
CA ILE A 159 -13.56 17.92 -13.12
C ILE A 159 -14.61 18.77 -13.85
N PRO A 160 -15.18 18.33 -15.00
CA PRO A 160 -16.25 19.10 -15.67
C PRO A 160 -17.42 19.46 -14.76
N ARG A 161 -17.91 18.48 -13.98
CA ARG A 161 -19.04 18.70 -13.05
C ARG A 161 -18.69 19.67 -11.91
N LEU A 162 -17.45 19.67 -11.45
CA LEU A 162 -16.97 20.67 -10.48
C LEU A 162 -16.85 22.05 -11.11
N SER A 163 -16.33 22.17 -12.32
CA SER A 163 -16.23 23.44 -13.04
C SER A 163 -17.61 24.06 -13.25
N GLU A 164 -18.56 23.27 -13.73
CA GLU A 164 -19.96 23.70 -13.90
C GLU A 164 -20.58 24.14 -12.57
N TYR A 165 -20.37 23.36 -11.50
CA TYR A 165 -20.85 23.71 -10.17
C TYR A 165 -20.23 25.03 -9.66
N PHE A 166 -18.91 25.20 -9.81
CA PHE A 166 -18.23 26.42 -9.38
C PHE A 166 -18.65 27.65 -10.16
N CYS A 167 -18.82 27.55 -11.49
CA CYS A 167 -19.37 28.63 -12.30
C CYS A 167 -20.81 28.99 -11.86
N THR A 168 -21.63 27.98 -11.56
CA THR A 168 -22.99 28.20 -11.02
C THR A 168 -22.96 28.95 -9.67
N LEU A 169 -22.00 28.66 -8.78
CA LEU A 169 -21.88 29.35 -7.48
C LEU A 169 -21.54 30.85 -7.59
N ILE A 170 -21.01 31.27 -8.73
CA ILE A 170 -20.56 32.65 -8.97
C ILE A 170 -21.39 33.34 -10.06
N ASP A 171 -22.54 32.77 -10.42
CA ASP A 171 -23.44 33.24 -11.48
C ASP A 171 -22.74 33.45 -12.83
N GLU A 172 -21.85 32.51 -13.19
CA GLU A 172 -21.18 32.46 -14.49
C GLU A 172 -21.47 31.15 -15.22
N GLU A 173 -21.23 31.13 -16.53
CA GLU A 173 -21.41 29.95 -17.37
C GLU A 173 -20.07 29.21 -17.54
N TYR A 174 -20.12 27.88 -17.60
CA TYR A 174 -18.95 27.05 -17.90
C TYR A 174 -18.96 26.70 -19.40
N ASP A 175 -17.95 27.17 -20.11
CA ASP A 175 -17.79 26.99 -21.57
C ASP A 175 -17.26 25.60 -21.99
N GLY A 176 -16.96 24.74 -21.01
CA GLY A 176 -16.37 23.41 -21.26
C GLY A 176 -14.84 23.42 -21.35
N GLU A 177 -14.19 24.58 -21.19
CA GLU A 177 -12.73 24.71 -21.23
C GLU A 177 -12.12 24.76 -19.81
N LYS A 178 -10.97 25.42 -19.64
CA LYS A 178 -10.36 25.63 -18.33
C LYS A 178 -10.95 26.87 -17.69
N LEU A 179 -11.17 26.83 -16.37
CA LEU A 179 -11.63 27.99 -15.62
C LEU A 179 -10.64 29.16 -15.75
N THR A 180 -11.18 30.36 -15.94
CA THR A 180 -10.40 31.60 -16.02
C THR A 180 -9.89 32.02 -14.63
N GLU A 181 -8.85 32.86 -14.59
CA GLU A 181 -8.34 33.40 -13.31
C GLU A 181 -9.40 34.20 -12.54
N GLN A 182 -10.31 34.87 -13.26
CA GLN A 182 -11.43 35.59 -12.67
C GLN A 182 -12.43 34.63 -12.01
N GLN A 183 -12.80 33.54 -12.69
CA GLN A 183 -13.67 32.49 -12.15
C GLN A 183 -13.08 31.84 -10.91
N ILE A 184 -11.79 31.51 -10.95
CA ILE A 184 -11.07 30.94 -9.81
C ILE A 184 -11.11 31.89 -8.61
N SER A 185 -10.81 33.18 -8.84
CA SER A 185 -10.80 34.19 -7.77
C SER A 185 -12.17 34.40 -7.12
N LYS A 186 -13.24 34.47 -7.92
CA LYS A 186 -14.62 34.57 -7.40
C LYS A 186 -15.02 33.30 -6.63
N THR A 187 -14.64 32.13 -7.13
CA THR A 187 -14.92 30.85 -6.46
C THR A 187 -14.22 30.77 -5.11
N ILE A 188 -12.94 31.15 -5.04
CA ILE A 188 -12.18 31.21 -3.78
C ILE A 188 -12.89 32.12 -2.77
N LYS A 189 -13.35 33.31 -3.21
CA LYS A 189 -14.09 34.24 -2.35
C LYS A 189 -15.35 33.57 -1.78
N HIS A 190 -16.15 32.93 -2.63
CA HIS A 190 -17.35 32.20 -2.20
C HIS A 190 -17.03 31.08 -1.19
N LEU A 191 -16.00 30.26 -1.45
CA LEU A 191 -15.59 29.17 -0.57
C LEU A 191 -15.16 29.67 0.81
N LYS A 192 -14.49 30.83 0.88
CA LYS A 192 -14.07 31.48 2.11
C LYS A 192 -15.26 32.00 2.92
N GLU A 193 -16.15 32.75 2.27
CA GLU A 193 -17.34 33.35 2.90
C GLU A 193 -18.24 32.26 3.53
N ASN A 194 -18.32 31.10 2.88
CA ASN A 194 -19.13 29.97 3.35
C ASN A 194 -18.37 28.94 4.21
N CYS A 195 -17.10 29.20 4.55
CA CYS A 195 -16.28 28.32 5.40
C CYS A 195 -16.17 26.87 4.89
N LEU A 196 -16.01 26.69 3.57
CA LEU A 196 -16.06 25.39 2.89
C LEU A 196 -14.70 24.65 2.82
N TYR A 197 -13.71 25.09 3.60
CA TYR A 197 -12.42 24.42 3.73
C TYR A 197 -12.40 23.45 4.93
N VAL A 198 -11.52 22.44 4.87
CA VAL A 198 -11.30 21.48 5.95
C VAL A 198 -10.76 22.21 7.18
N LYS A 199 -11.41 21.98 8.33
CA LYS A 199 -11.01 22.57 9.61
C LYS A 199 -9.65 22.02 10.06
N LYS A 200 -8.77 22.90 10.54
CA LYS A 200 -7.49 22.52 11.15
C LYS A 200 -7.58 22.64 12.68
N GLY A 201 -7.46 21.52 13.39
CA GLY A 201 -7.49 21.51 14.86
C GLY A 201 -8.81 22.02 15.44
N ASN A 202 -8.74 22.90 16.45
CA ASN A 202 -9.91 23.47 17.14
C ASN A 202 -10.53 24.70 16.43
N ILE A 203 -10.06 25.06 15.23
CA ILE A 203 -10.58 26.21 14.49
C ILE A 203 -12.00 25.87 13.99
N ARG A 204 -13.00 26.60 14.49
CA ARG A 204 -14.42 26.33 14.22
C ARG A 204 -14.79 26.52 12.75
N ASN A 205 -14.13 27.43 12.04
CA ASN A 205 -14.43 27.82 10.65
C ASN A 205 -13.16 27.78 9.79
N GLY A 206 -13.09 26.85 8.84
CA GLY A 206 -11.97 26.77 7.89
C GLY A 206 -12.19 27.75 6.73
N THR A 207 -11.43 28.85 6.70
CA THR A 207 -11.41 29.80 5.58
C THR A 207 -10.17 29.63 4.68
N THR A 208 -9.29 28.70 5.03
CA THR A 208 -8.05 28.40 4.29
C THR A 208 -7.74 26.91 4.41
N GLY A 209 -6.95 26.37 3.49
CA GLY A 209 -6.51 24.98 3.51
C GLY A 209 -7.04 24.21 2.30
N LEU A 210 -7.49 22.98 2.53
CA LEU A 210 -8.07 22.15 1.47
C LEU A 210 -9.57 22.39 1.36
N VAL A 211 -10.12 22.41 0.15
CA VAL A 211 -11.57 22.46 -0.03
C VAL A 211 -12.17 21.15 0.48
N SER A 212 -13.25 21.22 1.28
CA SER A 212 -13.86 20.05 1.90
C SER A 212 -14.36 19.05 0.86
N ARG A 213 -13.78 17.84 0.83
CA ARG A 213 -14.16 16.80 -0.14
C ARG A 213 -15.54 16.23 0.15
N ASP A 214 -16.00 16.26 1.41
CA ASP A 214 -17.36 15.87 1.77
C ASP A 214 -18.40 16.87 1.28
N TYR A 215 -18.06 18.16 1.31
CA TYR A 215 -18.90 19.21 0.71
C TYR A 215 -18.99 19.01 -0.80
N LEU A 216 -17.85 18.89 -1.47
CA LEU A 216 -17.82 18.67 -2.92
C LEU A 216 -18.56 17.39 -3.32
N ALA A 217 -18.41 16.32 -2.54
CA ALA A 217 -19.14 15.06 -2.76
C ALA A 217 -20.66 15.26 -2.76
N LYS A 218 -21.18 16.04 -1.80
CA LYS A 218 -22.61 16.37 -1.73
C LYS A 218 -23.03 17.29 -2.87
N ALA A 219 -22.24 18.31 -3.17
CA ALA A 219 -22.54 19.30 -4.21
C ALA A 219 -22.77 18.66 -5.58
N ILE A 220 -21.94 17.67 -5.94
CA ILE A 220 -22.05 16.97 -7.23
C ILE A 220 -22.54 15.52 -7.06
N ASN A 221 -23.30 15.21 -6.01
CA ASN A 221 -23.91 13.90 -5.76
C ASN A 221 -23.02 12.70 -6.11
N THR A 222 -21.88 12.59 -5.42
CA THR A 222 -20.88 11.53 -5.61
C THR A 222 -20.29 11.11 -4.26
N HIS A 223 -19.36 10.16 -4.28
CA HIS A 223 -18.66 9.68 -3.10
C HIS A 223 -17.33 10.41 -2.90
N ALA A 224 -16.93 10.65 -1.64
CA ALA A 224 -15.73 11.44 -1.33
C ALA A 224 -14.41 10.82 -1.85
N SER A 225 -14.33 9.50 -2.05
CA SER A 225 -13.12 8.89 -2.63
C SER A 225 -12.89 9.22 -4.11
N ALA A 226 -13.88 9.80 -4.82
CA ALA A 226 -13.72 10.25 -6.20
C ALA A 226 -12.69 11.39 -6.33
N PHE A 227 -12.45 12.13 -5.25
CA PHE A 227 -11.50 13.26 -5.20
C PHE A 227 -10.07 12.85 -4.83
N ASN A 228 -9.79 11.55 -4.67
CA ASN A 228 -8.46 11.08 -4.27
C ASN A 228 -7.44 11.01 -5.42
N HIS A 229 -7.90 11.03 -6.67
CA HIS A 229 -7.01 10.96 -7.83
C HIS A 229 -6.15 12.24 -7.94
N ASP A 230 -4.87 12.09 -8.27
CA ASP A 230 -3.93 13.21 -8.28
C ASP A 230 -4.35 14.32 -9.26
N THR A 231 -4.84 13.98 -10.45
CA THR A 231 -5.42 14.96 -11.42
C THR A 231 -6.51 15.83 -10.80
N VAL A 232 -7.44 15.25 -10.03
CA VAL A 232 -8.53 16.02 -9.38
C VAL A 232 -7.96 16.89 -8.26
N ARG A 233 -6.98 16.38 -7.52
CA ARG A 233 -6.32 17.13 -6.45
C ARG A 233 -5.48 18.29 -6.99
N ILE A 234 -4.86 18.12 -8.16
CA ILE A 234 -4.13 19.18 -8.88
C ILE A 234 -5.11 20.25 -9.36
N PHE A 235 -6.24 19.85 -9.96
CA PHE A 235 -7.31 20.79 -10.32
C PHE A 235 -7.78 21.59 -9.09
N LEU A 236 -8.08 20.90 -7.98
CA LEU A 236 -8.55 21.56 -6.75
C LEU A 236 -7.50 22.46 -6.10
N ARG A 237 -6.20 22.29 -6.41
CA ARG A 237 -5.12 23.13 -5.90
C ARG A 237 -5.29 24.60 -6.30
N GLN A 238 -5.94 24.87 -7.43
CA GLN A 238 -6.23 26.22 -7.93
C GLN A 238 -7.09 27.03 -6.94
N PHE A 239 -7.87 26.36 -6.07
CA PHE A 239 -8.74 27.00 -5.08
C PHE A 239 -8.17 26.98 -3.64
N GLU A 240 -6.94 26.46 -3.48
CA GLU A 240 -6.32 26.16 -2.18
C GLU A 240 -5.06 27.03 -1.98
N GLU A 241 -5.21 28.36 -1.98
CA GLU A 241 -4.12 29.37 -1.96
C GLU A 241 -3.07 29.14 -0.87
N SER A 242 -3.47 28.69 0.32
CA SER A 242 -2.53 28.40 1.41
C SER A 242 -1.62 27.17 1.17
N LEU A 243 -1.79 26.47 0.05
CA LEU A 243 -1.14 25.19 -0.22
C LEU A 243 -0.45 25.14 -1.60
N GLN A 244 -0.06 26.28 -2.17
CA GLN A 244 0.63 26.38 -3.48
C GLN A 244 2.08 25.81 -3.50
N GLN A 245 2.49 25.11 -2.45
CA GLN A 245 3.78 24.41 -2.40
C GLN A 245 3.84 23.27 -3.44
N PRO A 246 5.04 22.85 -3.89
CA PRO A 246 5.19 21.81 -4.91
C PRO A 246 4.58 20.44 -4.54
N ILE A 247 4.37 20.19 -3.24
CA ILE A 247 3.82 18.92 -2.75
C ILE A 247 2.29 18.91 -2.83
N LEU A 248 1.76 17.84 -3.41
CA LEU A 248 0.35 17.54 -3.38
C LEU A 248 -0.03 16.92 -2.03
N VAL A 249 -0.28 17.78 -1.05
CA VAL A 249 -0.59 17.37 0.34
C VAL A 249 -1.95 16.66 0.43
N GLN A 250 -2.00 15.59 1.22
CA GLN A 250 -3.26 14.99 1.69
C GLN A 250 -3.70 15.70 2.99
N GLY A 251 -5.00 16.01 3.09
CA GLY A 251 -5.57 16.79 4.19
C GLY A 251 -5.61 16.15 5.55
N VAL A 252 -5.20 14.89 5.64
CA VAL A 252 -5.21 14.16 6.89
C VAL A 252 -3.91 14.46 7.64
N LEU A 253 -4.05 14.96 8.85
CA LEU A 253 -2.95 15.02 9.83
C LEU A 253 -2.49 13.58 10.10
N THR A 254 -1.29 13.25 9.63
CA THR A 254 -0.64 11.99 9.95
C THR A 254 0.06 12.12 11.31
N ARG A 255 0.23 11.00 12.04
CA ARG A 255 1.09 10.97 13.25
C ARG A 255 2.52 11.46 12.97
N ALA A 256 2.95 11.37 11.72
CA ALA A 256 4.23 11.80 11.20
C ALA A 256 4.35 13.33 11.14
N GLN A 257 5.50 13.86 11.57
CA GLN A 257 5.81 15.31 11.56
C GLN A 257 5.93 15.87 10.14
N TYR A 258 6.59 15.12 9.26
CA TYR A 258 6.80 15.46 7.85
C TYR A 258 5.92 14.64 6.92
N LYS A 259 5.79 15.08 5.67
CA LYS A 259 5.16 14.28 4.61
C LYS A 259 6.09 13.18 4.14
N SER A 260 5.53 12.06 3.69
CA SER A 260 6.32 10.92 3.22
C SER A 260 6.98 11.23 1.88
N HIS A 261 8.17 10.65 1.63
CA HIS A 261 8.83 10.66 0.32
C HIS A 261 7.93 10.19 -0.85
N LYS A 262 6.87 9.43 -0.55
CA LYS A 262 5.85 8.97 -1.50
C LYS A 262 4.79 10.02 -1.85
N THR A 263 4.80 11.17 -1.19
CA THR A 263 3.84 12.23 -1.47
C THR A 263 4.12 12.82 -2.85
N ALA A 264 3.10 12.85 -3.70
CA ALA A 264 3.20 13.34 -5.07
C ALA A 264 3.61 14.81 -5.14
N ILE A 265 4.29 15.19 -6.21
CA ILE A 265 4.74 16.56 -6.52
C ILE A 265 3.96 17.04 -7.76
N ILE A 266 3.44 18.26 -7.73
CA ILE A 266 2.54 18.81 -8.77
C ILE A 266 3.16 18.74 -10.18
N ASN A 267 4.46 19.03 -10.31
CA ASN A 267 5.15 19.16 -11.60
C ASN A 267 5.87 17.89 -12.10
N HIS A 268 5.78 16.75 -11.40
CA HIS A 268 6.34 15.53 -11.95
C HIS A 268 5.39 15.02 -13.05
N GLU A 269 5.83 15.09 -14.31
CA GLU A 269 5.10 14.78 -15.57
C GLU A 269 4.39 13.41 -15.59
N GLN A 270 4.60 12.57 -14.57
CA GLN A 270 4.02 11.25 -14.46
C GLN A 270 2.63 11.19 -13.80
N ASN A 271 2.09 12.27 -13.23
CA ASN A 271 0.96 12.19 -12.29
C ASN A 271 -0.47 12.15 -12.89
N GLY A 272 -0.60 12.10 -14.22
CA GLY A 272 -1.91 12.23 -14.87
C GLY A 272 -2.64 10.91 -15.16
N GLY A 273 -1.92 9.87 -15.57
CA GLY A 273 -2.53 8.65 -16.16
C GLY A 273 -2.63 7.45 -15.22
N ILE A 274 -3.55 6.54 -15.51
CA ILE A 274 -3.65 5.24 -14.82
C ILE A 274 -2.46 4.35 -15.17
N THR A 275 -2.14 3.41 -14.27
CA THR A 275 -1.11 2.41 -14.55
C THR A 275 -1.66 1.21 -15.32
N ARG A 276 -0.80 0.48 -16.05
CA ARG A 276 -1.15 -0.74 -16.77
C ARG A 276 -1.85 -1.78 -15.88
N LYS A 277 -1.33 -2.08 -14.69
CA LYS A 277 -1.99 -2.98 -13.73
C LYS A 277 -3.38 -2.51 -13.34
N SER A 278 -3.54 -1.20 -13.11
CA SER A 278 -4.83 -0.62 -12.75
C SER A 278 -5.84 -0.74 -13.89
N LEU A 279 -5.40 -0.58 -15.15
CA LEU A 279 -6.24 -0.83 -16.32
C LEU A 279 -6.59 -2.30 -16.48
N ILE A 280 -5.63 -3.23 -16.37
CA ILE A 280 -5.91 -4.68 -16.46
C ILE A 280 -6.94 -5.09 -15.42
N GLN A 281 -6.81 -4.60 -14.18
CA GLN A 281 -7.78 -4.88 -13.13
C GLN A 281 -9.17 -4.32 -13.47
N PHE A 282 -9.23 -3.12 -14.06
CA PHE A 282 -10.46 -2.51 -14.55
C PHE A 282 -11.10 -3.30 -15.71
N LEU A 283 -10.32 -3.70 -16.72
CA LEU A 283 -10.80 -4.48 -17.87
C LEU A 283 -11.31 -5.86 -17.45
N ASN A 284 -10.65 -6.52 -16.51
CA ASN A 284 -11.16 -7.78 -15.96
C ASN A 284 -12.50 -7.60 -15.23
N LEU A 285 -12.73 -6.44 -14.60
CA LEU A 285 -14.04 -6.14 -14.00
C LEU A 285 -15.12 -5.83 -15.04
N MET A 286 -14.76 -5.16 -16.13
CA MET A 286 -15.65 -4.98 -17.29
C MET A 286 -16.02 -6.34 -17.92
N LYS A 287 -15.09 -7.29 -17.98
CA LYS A 287 -15.37 -8.67 -18.43
C LYS A 287 -16.41 -9.36 -17.54
N LEU A 288 -16.30 -9.20 -16.22
CA LEU A 288 -17.28 -9.80 -15.30
C LEU A 288 -18.70 -9.27 -15.54
N LEU A 289 -18.85 -8.00 -15.95
CA LEU A 289 -20.15 -7.44 -16.32
C LEU A 289 -20.76 -8.23 -17.49
N SER A 290 -20.01 -8.50 -18.56
CA SER A 290 -20.54 -9.24 -19.72
C SER A 290 -20.77 -10.73 -19.43
N GLU A 291 -19.91 -11.35 -18.62
CA GLU A 291 -20.06 -12.75 -18.18
C GLU A 291 -21.30 -12.97 -17.30
N GLY A 292 -21.92 -11.91 -16.76
CA GLY A 292 -23.13 -12.00 -15.93
C GLY A 292 -24.42 -12.32 -16.69
N ASN A 293 -24.45 -12.16 -18.01
CA ASN A 293 -25.68 -12.27 -18.80
C ASN A 293 -26.41 -13.62 -18.65
N PRO A 294 -25.74 -14.79 -18.64
CA PRO A 294 -26.41 -16.08 -18.46
C PRO A 294 -27.20 -16.21 -17.15
N TYR A 295 -26.84 -15.42 -16.13
CA TYR A 295 -27.51 -15.45 -14.82
C TYR A 295 -28.58 -14.36 -14.65
N LEU A 296 -28.47 -13.27 -15.40
CA LEU A 296 -29.31 -12.07 -15.28
C LEU A 296 -29.65 -11.49 -16.66
N PRO A 297 -30.26 -12.26 -17.58
CA PRO A 297 -30.36 -11.89 -18.99
C PRO A 297 -31.20 -10.62 -19.23
N ASP A 298 -32.16 -10.32 -18.35
CA ASP A 298 -33.05 -9.15 -18.49
C ASP A 298 -32.36 -7.82 -18.15
N THR A 299 -31.30 -7.87 -17.35
CA THR A 299 -30.68 -6.68 -16.72
C THR A 299 -29.19 -6.56 -16.99
N ILE A 300 -28.52 -7.62 -17.42
CA ILE A 300 -27.10 -7.63 -17.80
C ILE A 300 -26.99 -7.78 -19.32
N PRO A 301 -26.10 -7.01 -19.97
CA PRO A 301 -25.96 -7.02 -21.43
C PRO A 301 -25.25 -8.28 -21.94
N SER A 302 -25.60 -8.71 -23.15
CA SER A 302 -24.92 -9.82 -23.84
C SER A 302 -23.98 -9.25 -24.90
N PHE A 303 -22.68 -9.23 -24.62
CA PHE A 303 -21.65 -8.94 -25.60
C PHE A 303 -20.36 -9.69 -25.26
N LYS A 304 -19.48 -9.86 -26.24
CA LYS A 304 -18.15 -10.44 -26.01
C LYS A 304 -17.21 -9.33 -25.57
N PHE A 305 -16.45 -9.56 -24.50
CA PHE A 305 -15.47 -8.61 -24.01
C PHE A 305 -14.18 -9.34 -23.71
N ASP A 306 -13.12 -9.01 -24.44
CA ASP A 306 -11.80 -9.57 -24.22
C ASP A 306 -10.85 -8.49 -23.65
N PRO A 307 -10.50 -8.56 -22.34
CA PRO A 307 -9.51 -7.66 -21.75
C PRO A 307 -8.18 -7.61 -22.50
N ALA A 308 -7.74 -8.72 -23.12
CA ALA A 308 -6.47 -8.75 -23.83
C ALA A 308 -6.52 -7.92 -25.11
N GLU A 309 -7.61 -8.01 -25.87
CA GLU A 309 -7.83 -7.20 -27.07
C GLU A 309 -7.84 -5.71 -26.73
N HIS A 310 -8.58 -5.30 -25.71
CA HIS A 310 -8.61 -3.91 -25.28
C HIS A 310 -7.27 -3.45 -24.69
N MET A 311 -6.50 -4.31 -24.01
CA MET A 311 -5.19 -3.91 -23.48
C MET A 311 -4.16 -3.67 -24.61
N ASN A 312 -4.20 -4.45 -25.68
CA ASN A 312 -3.24 -4.34 -26.80
C ASN A 312 -3.41 -3.06 -27.62
N LYS A 313 -4.59 -2.43 -27.57
CA LYS A 313 -4.89 -1.18 -28.29
C LYS A 313 -4.41 0.08 -27.57
N GLN A 314 -3.82 -0.04 -26.38
CA GLN A 314 -3.75 1.06 -25.42
C GLN A 314 -2.32 1.39 -25.01
N ASP A 315 -1.97 2.67 -25.15
CA ASP A 315 -0.74 3.24 -24.57
C ASP A 315 -1.04 3.75 -23.16
N VAL A 316 -0.41 3.14 -22.15
CA VAL A 316 -0.72 3.36 -20.74
C VAL A 316 0.56 3.42 -19.94
N ARG A 317 0.59 4.32 -18.94
CA ARG A 317 1.73 4.45 -18.03
C ARG A 317 2.06 3.11 -17.38
N ILE A 318 3.35 2.79 -17.35
CA ILE A 318 3.87 1.57 -16.75
C ILE A 318 3.82 1.69 -15.23
N ASP A 319 3.61 0.57 -14.56
CA ASP A 319 3.57 0.52 -13.10
C ASP A 319 4.90 1.00 -12.52
N GLY A 320 4.84 1.90 -11.53
CA GLY A 320 6.02 2.31 -10.79
C GLY A 320 6.47 1.22 -9.82
N HIS A 321 7.78 1.13 -9.62
CA HIS A 321 8.38 0.16 -8.70
C HIS A 321 8.49 0.71 -7.28
N THR A 322 8.58 -0.18 -6.30
CA THR A 322 8.87 0.24 -4.92
C THR A 322 10.31 0.74 -4.86
N ARG A 323 10.49 2.01 -4.48
CA ARG A 323 11.81 2.62 -4.34
C ARG A 323 12.60 1.91 -3.23
N LYS A 324 13.88 1.67 -3.50
CA LYS A 324 14.84 1.18 -2.50
C LYS A 324 15.14 2.31 -1.51
N ILE A 325 15.38 1.97 -0.24
CA ILE A 325 15.86 2.92 0.76
C ILE A 325 17.28 3.37 0.36
N PRO A 326 17.57 4.69 0.35
CA PRO A 326 18.93 5.18 0.14
C PRO A 326 19.90 4.54 1.15
N TYR A 327 21.08 4.14 0.66
CA TYR A 327 22.04 3.38 1.46
C TYR A 327 22.40 4.06 2.78
N SER A 328 22.73 5.36 2.74
CA SER A 328 23.10 6.09 3.96
C SER A 328 21.94 6.20 4.96
N ILE A 329 20.71 6.39 4.48
CA ILE A 329 19.51 6.42 5.34
C ILE A 329 19.28 5.06 5.99
N GLY A 330 19.38 3.97 5.22
CA GLY A 330 19.19 2.61 5.72
C GLY A 330 20.19 2.24 6.81
N ILE A 331 21.48 2.49 6.57
CA ILE A 331 22.55 2.21 7.54
C ILE A 331 22.43 3.10 8.78
N TYR A 332 22.13 4.40 8.61
CA TYR A 332 21.89 5.31 9.74
C TYR A 332 20.73 4.85 10.63
N ALA A 333 19.60 4.49 10.01
CA ALA A 333 18.43 4.01 10.74
C ALA A 333 18.71 2.68 11.45
N LEU A 334 19.47 1.78 10.83
CA LEU A 334 19.90 0.53 11.44
C LEU A 334 20.80 0.79 12.66
N GLY A 335 21.81 1.66 12.53
CA GLY A 335 22.71 2.03 13.63
C GLY A 335 21.96 2.63 14.82
N LYS A 336 21.01 3.54 14.56
CA LYS A 336 20.14 4.08 15.60
C LYS A 336 19.22 3.03 16.21
N ALA A 337 18.71 2.09 15.43
CA ALA A 337 17.89 1.01 15.98
C ALA A 337 18.71 0.08 16.91
N VAL A 338 19.97 -0.22 16.56
CA VAL A 338 20.91 -0.97 17.41
C VAL A 338 21.13 -0.24 18.74
N GLU A 339 21.44 1.06 18.69
CA GLU A 339 21.58 1.92 19.88
C GLU A 339 20.33 1.83 20.77
N TRP A 340 19.14 1.95 20.18
CA TRP A 340 17.89 1.89 20.93
C TRP A 340 17.65 0.56 21.64
N ILE A 341 18.01 -0.55 21.00
CA ILE A 341 17.86 -1.89 21.57
C ILE A 341 18.88 -2.10 22.70
N MET A 342 20.15 -1.75 22.46
CA MET A 342 21.25 -2.05 23.39
C MET A 342 21.28 -1.11 24.61
N VAL A 343 20.99 0.18 24.41
CA VAL A 343 21.13 1.22 25.45
C VAL A 343 19.82 1.42 26.22
N TYR A 344 18.71 1.55 25.51
CA TYR A 344 17.42 1.95 26.11
C TYR A 344 16.45 0.77 26.33
N GLY A 345 16.64 -0.34 25.60
CA GLY A 345 15.66 -1.41 25.46
C GLY A 345 15.19 -2.02 26.79
N LYS A 346 16.12 -2.50 27.63
CA LYS A 346 15.77 -3.10 28.94
C LYS A 346 15.03 -2.13 29.85
N ALA A 347 15.49 -0.88 29.90
CA ALA A 347 14.91 0.15 30.75
C ALA A 347 13.48 0.51 30.30
N ILE A 348 13.25 0.66 28.99
CA ILE A 348 11.92 0.91 28.42
C ILE A 348 10.98 -0.26 28.71
N VAL A 349 11.43 -1.50 28.52
CA VAL A 349 10.63 -2.71 28.78
C VAL A 349 10.23 -2.79 30.25
N GLY A 350 11.18 -2.66 31.16
CA GLY A 350 10.93 -2.69 32.60
C GLY A 350 9.97 -1.60 33.04
N ALA A 351 10.25 -0.34 32.67
CA ALA A 351 9.41 0.80 33.01
C ALA A 351 7.99 0.65 32.46
N THR A 352 7.82 0.07 31.27
CA THR A 352 6.50 -0.18 30.68
C THR A 352 5.69 -1.18 31.50
N VAL A 353 6.28 -2.33 31.85
CA VAL A 353 5.59 -3.36 32.64
C VAL A 353 5.23 -2.83 34.02
N ALA A 354 6.15 -2.14 34.70
CA ALA A 354 5.92 -1.51 36.00
C ALA A 354 4.79 -0.46 35.93
N THR A 355 4.80 0.39 34.90
CA THR A 355 3.76 1.42 34.69
C THR A 355 2.37 0.80 34.51
N VAL A 356 2.25 -0.23 33.68
CA VAL A 356 0.96 -0.90 33.46
C VAL A 356 0.49 -1.63 34.73
N MET A 357 1.40 -2.28 35.45
CA MET A 357 1.09 -2.95 36.71
C MET A 357 0.57 -1.96 37.76
N ALA A 358 1.23 -0.81 37.90
CA ALA A 358 0.77 0.25 38.79
C ALA A 358 -0.61 0.78 38.39
N PHE A 359 -0.88 0.95 37.09
CA PHE A 359 -2.20 1.39 36.62
C PHE A 359 -3.32 0.39 36.86
N LYS A 360 -3.03 -0.92 36.81
CA LYS A 360 -3.99 -1.97 37.13
C LYS A 360 -4.35 -1.98 38.62
N ASN A 361 -3.40 -1.65 39.48
CA ASN A 361 -3.58 -1.62 40.93
C ASN A 361 -4.30 -0.36 41.45
N ILE A 362 -4.65 0.60 40.58
CA ILE A 362 -5.45 1.76 40.98
C ILE A 362 -6.87 1.29 41.34
N PRO A 363 -7.34 1.47 42.58
CA PRO A 363 -8.67 1.04 43.00
C PRO A 363 -9.77 1.66 42.13
N PRO A 364 -10.83 0.91 41.76
CA PRO A 364 -11.94 1.45 40.98
C PRO A 364 -12.61 2.67 41.60
N GLU A 365 -12.60 2.74 42.93
CA GLU A 365 -13.17 3.81 43.76
C GLU A 365 -12.39 5.13 43.67
N GLU A 366 -11.11 5.08 43.30
CA GLU A 366 -10.25 6.26 43.08
C GLU A 366 -10.37 6.84 41.67
N LEU A 367 -11.10 6.16 40.77
CA LEU A 367 -11.28 6.57 39.37
C LEU A 367 -12.26 7.75 39.25
N LYS A 368 -11.85 8.92 39.74
CA LYS A 368 -12.49 10.22 39.48
C LYS A 368 -12.44 10.54 37.96
N GLY A 369 -13.05 11.66 37.56
CA GLY A 369 -13.16 12.09 36.16
C GLY A 369 -11.83 12.11 35.37
N ARG A 370 -11.92 12.17 34.03
CA ARG A 370 -10.78 11.96 33.10
C ARG A 370 -9.51 12.75 33.45
N SER A 371 -9.63 14.01 33.85
CA SER A 371 -8.48 14.87 34.18
C SER A 371 -7.72 14.42 35.42
N HIS A 372 -8.43 13.94 36.45
CA HIS A 372 -7.82 13.42 37.68
C HIS A 372 -7.03 12.14 37.39
N ARG A 373 -7.63 11.23 36.59
CA ARG A 373 -6.97 9.99 36.17
C ARG A 373 -5.70 10.24 35.38
N TYR A 374 -5.69 11.25 34.51
CA TYR A 374 -4.48 11.63 33.78
C TYR A 374 -3.38 12.09 34.74
N ARG A 375 -3.70 12.98 35.69
CA ARG A 375 -2.74 13.50 36.66
C ARG A 375 -2.17 12.40 37.57
N GLN A 376 -3.04 11.56 38.15
CA GLN A 376 -2.63 10.45 39.00
C GLN A 376 -1.71 9.47 38.25
N ARG A 377 -2.04 9.14 36.99
CA ARG A 377 -1.20 8.28 36.15
C ARG A 377 0.13 8.93 35.78
N GLN A 378 0.16 10.25 35.65
CA GLN A 378 1.37 11.02 35.38
C GLN A 378 2.30 11.02 36.59
N GLU A 379 1.78 11.23 37.80
CA GLU A 379 2.53 11.18 39.06
C GLU A 379 3.13 9.78 39.30
N ILE A 380 2.31 8.73 39.19
CA ILE A 380 2.78 7.33 39.28
C ILE A 380 3.89 7.04 38.25
N PHE A 381 3.73 7.57 37.03
CA PHE A 381 4.74 7.40 35.99
C PHE A 381 6.06 8.11 36.32
N GLU A 382 6.01 9.33 36.86
CA GLU A 382 7.19 10.09 37.26
C GLU A 382 7.99 9.36 38.35
N ASP A 383 7.30 8.76 39.32
CA ASP A 383 7.93 7.93 40.35
C ASP A 383 8.60 6.69 39.76
N ILE A 384 7.91 6.00 38.84
CA ILE A 384 8.42 4.77 38.21
C ILE A 384 9.63 5.09 37.32
N ILE A 385 9.52 6.06 36.40
CA ILE A 385 10.56 6.34 35.41
C ILE A 385 11.87 6.80 36.07
N SER A 386 11.80 7.43 37.25
CA SER A 386 12.97 7.85 38.02
C SER A 386 13.86 6.69 38.48
N GLN A 387 13.33 5.46 38.53
CA GLN A 387 14.03 4.26 38.99
C GLN A 387 14.78 3.54 37.86
N TYR A 388 14.59 3.97 36.61
CA TYR A 388 15.18 3.32 35.43
C TYR A 388 16.32 4.15 34.83
N SER A 389 17.46 3.51 34.67
CA SER A 389 18.64 4.03 33.97
C SER A 389 18.90 3.24 32.69
N THR A 390 19.57 3.88 31.73
CA THR A 390 20.06 3.23 30.51
C THR A 390 21.20 2.27 30.83
N GLU A 391 21.42 1.31 29.94
CA GLU A 391 22.62 0.47 29.97
C GLU A 391 23.82 1.25 29.42
N SER A 392 25.02 0.92 29.90
CA SER A 392 26.25 1.44 29.29
C SER A 392 26.58 0.65 28.01
N PHE A 393 26.96 1.33 26.94
CA PHE A 393 27.31 0.70 25.65
C PHE A 393 28.32 1.56 24.88
N GLU A 394 29.44 0.98 24.46
CA GLU A 394 30.46 1.58 23.58
C GLU A 394 30.54 3.12 23.57
N GLY A 395 31.13 3.70 24.63
CA GLY A 395 31.31 5.16 24.74
C GLY A 395 30.07 5.94 25.22
N LEU A 396 28.96 5.27 25.47
CA LEU A 396 27.76 5.83 26.10
C LEU A 396 27.65 5.32 27.55
N PRO A 397 27.88 6.19 28.56
CA PRO A 397 27.72 5.81 29.96
C PRO A 397 26.24 5.64 30.32
N ALA A 398 25.98 4.83 31.35
CA ALA A 398 24.65 4.70 31.93
C ALA A 398 24.18 6.05 32.52
N GLN A 399 22.93 6.41 32.27
CA GLN A 399 22.32 7.64 32.77
C GLN A 399 20.80 7.45 32.96
N PRO A 400 20.09 8.31 33.71
CA PRO A 400 18.65 8.17 33.90
C PRO A 400 17.89 8.12 32.56
N LEU A 401 16.98 7.17 32.38
CA LEU A 401 16.27 6.94 31.11
C LEU A 401 15.52 8.20 30.65
N ALA A 402 14.87 8.89 31.59
CA ALA A 402 14.15 10.13 31.29
C ALA A 402 15.06 11.24 30.78
N ALA A 403 16.29 11.33 31.30
CA ALA A 403 17.28 12.29 30.83
C ALA A 403 17.82 11.90 29.44
N ALA A 404 18.15 10.62 29.25
CA ALA A 404 18.72 10.10 28.00
C ALA A 404 17.83 10.33 26.77
N LEU A 405 16.52 10.16 26.94
CA LEU A 405 15.53 10.24 25.86
C LEU A 405 14.68 11.52 25.94
N HIS A 406 15.05 12.46 26.81
CA HIS A 406 14.29 13.69 27.06
C HIS A 406 12.79 13.42 27.32
N ILE A 407 12.48 12.42 28.14
CA ILE A 407 11.10 12.04 28.44
C ILE A 407 10.52 13.00 29.46
N THR A 408 9.50 13.76 29.05
CA THR A 408 8.88 14.79 29.89
C THR A 408 7.53 14.38 30.48
N LYS A 409 6.83 13.42 29.84
CA LYS A 409 5.48 13.01 30.23
C LYS A 409 5.13 11.60 29.76
N LEU A 410 4.13 10.99 30.38
CA LEU A 410 3.64 9.66 30.02
C LEU A 410 3.03 9.62 28.60
N THR A 411 2.10 10.55 28.32
CA THR A 411 1.39 10.68 27.03
C THR A 411 1.09 12.14 26.69
N SER A 412 0.82 12.41 25.40
CA SER A 412 0.36 13.70 24.88
C SER A 412 -0.95 13.57 24.09
N HIS A 413 -1.56 14.70 23.76
CA HIS A 413 -2.73 14.76 22.87
C HIS A 413 -2.36 14.39 21.42
N SER A 414 -1.14 14.71 21.00
CA SER A 414 -0.63 14.40 19.67
C SER A 414 0.79 13.81 19.72
N HIS A 415 0.98 12.69 19.02
CA HIS A 415 2.28 12.06 18.83
C HIS A 415 3.26 12.95 18.05
N ALA A 416 2.75 13.77 17.13
CA ALA A 416 3.57 14.68 16.32
C ALA A 416 4.23 15.80 17.15
N GLU A 417 3.81 16.00 18.41
CA GLU A 417 4.45 16.94 19.33
C GLU A 417 5.75 16.39 19.93
N SER A 418 5.98 15.07 19.88
CA SER A 418 7.21 14.47 20.42
C SER A 418 8.37 14.66 19.46
N THR A 419 9.49 15.18 19.95
CA THR A 419 10.76 15.39 19.22
C THR A 419 11.89 14.64 19.92
N SER A 420 13.08 14.64 19.30
CA SER A 420 14.32 14.13 19.91
C SER A 420 14.64 14.78 21.26
N THR A 421 14.24 16.03 21.46
CA THR A 421 14.49 16.85 22.67
C THR A 421 13.31 16.99 23.61
N ASN A 422 12.14 16.42 23.26
CA ASN A 422 10.93 16.46 24.09
C ASN A 422 10.04 15.28 23.73
N MET A 423 10.23 14.16 24.44
CA MET A 423 9.55 12.91 24.13
C MET A 423 8.51 12.56 25.19
N THR A 424 7.45 11.87 24.77
CA THR A 424 6.58 11.16 25.73
C THR A 424 7.03 9.71 25.88
N PHE A 425 6.79 9.12 27.04
CA PHE A 425 7.13 7.71 27.26
C PHE A 425 6.38 6.78 26.31
N ALA A 426 5.13 7.10 25.95
CA ALA A 426 4.40 6.35 24.93
C ALA A 426 5.10 6.38 23.55
N VAL A 427 5.72 7.50 23.17
CA VAL A 427 6.53 7.57 21.93
C VAL A 427 7.85 6.82 22.08
N ALA A 428 8.49 6.86 23.26
CA ALA A 428 9.69 6.07 23.53
C ALA A 428 9.42 4.57 23.37
N LEU A 429 8.30 4.06 23.92
CA LEU A 429 7.88 2.68 23.73
C LEU A 429 7.60 2.35 22.25
N GLU A 430 6.90 3.22 21.52
CA GLU A 430 6.68 3.03 20.08
C GLU A 430 8.04 3.00 19.32
N CYS A 431 8.98 3.89 19.65
CA CYS A 431 10.32 3.92 19.06
C CYS A 431 11.14 2.66 19.36
N PHE A 432 11.07 2.11 20.58
CA PHE A 432 11.68 0.82 20.91
C PHE A 432 11.11 -0.33 20.07
N VAL A 433 9.78 -0.40 19.96
CA VAL A 433 9.10 -1.41 19.12
C VAL A 433 9.50 -1.25 17.64
N ALA A 434 9.60 -0.02 17.16
CA ALA A 434 10.07 0.29 15.82
C ALA A 434 11.51 -0.13 15.59
N ALA A 435 12.42 0.17 16.53
CA ALA A 435 13.82 -0.24 16.46
C ALA A 435 13.94 -1.77 16.33
N CYS A 436 13.17 -2.52 17.12
CA CYS A 436 13.12 -3.98 17.00
C CYS A 436 12.61 -4.44 15.62
N ALA A 437 11.53 -3.83 15.11
CA ALA A 437 11.00 -4.15 13.78
C ALA A 437 11.99 -3.79 12.65
N ILE A 438 12.73 -2.70 12.80
CA ILE A 438 13.75 -2.22 11.86
C ILE A 438 14.94 -3.18 11.83
N VAL A 439 15.50 -3.55 12.98
CA VAL A 439 16.60 -4.53 13.04
C VAL A 439 16.18 -5.87 12.44
N ILE A 440 15.01 -6.40 12.81
CA ILE A 440 14.50 -7.66 12.24
C ILE A 440 14.29 -7.52 10.72
N GLY A 441 13.70 -6.42 10.27
CA GLY A 441 13.39 -6.19 8.85
C GLY A 441 14.61 -5.95 7.96
N PHE A 442 15.66 -5.30 8.48
CA PHE A 442 16.91 -5.07 7.75
C PHE A 442 17.83 -6.27 7.75
N THR A 443 17.70 -7.21 8.70
CA THR A 443 18.58 -8.38 8.82
C THR A 443 17.92 -9.68 8.35
N LYS A 444 16.65 -9.61 7.95
CA LYS A 444 15.90 -10.72 7.39
C LYS A 444 14.88 -10.21 6.36
N PRO A 445 14.82 -10.81 5.16
CA PRO A 445 13.88 -10.40 4.11
C PRO A 445 12.47 -10.90 4.44
N ILE A 446 11.76 -10.22 5.34
CA ILE A 446 10.42 -10.61 5.85
C ILE A 446 9.31 -9.71 5.28
N ARG A 447 8.10 -10.25 5.08
CA ARG A 447 6.93 -9.43 4.66
C ARG A 447 6.22 -8.79 5.86
N VAL A 448 5.52 -7.69 5.63
CA VAL A 448 4.77 -6.96 6.69
C VAL A 448 3.83 -7.86 7.49
N ASN A 449 3.03 -8.68 6.81
CA ASN A 449 2.10 -9.59 7.48
C ASN A 449 2.83 -10.71 8.22
N GLU A 450 3.98 -11.16 7.71
CA GLU A 450 4.77 -12.22 8.35
C GLU A 450 5.42 -11.68 9.63
N LEU A 451 6.01 -10.47 9.58
CA LEU A 451 6.61 -9.79 10.73
C LEU A 451 5.60 -9.53 11.85
N ALA A 452 4.40 -9.05 11.49
CA ALA A 452 3.37 -8.71 12.47
C ALA A 452 2.75 -9.92 13.20
N HIS A 453 2.97 -11.14 12.69
CA HIS A 453 2.43 -12.40 13.25
C HIS A 453 3.52 -13.39 13.68
N ILE A 454 4.76 -12.92 13.85
CA ILE A 454 5.80 -13.72 14.52
C ILE A 454 5.29 -14.10 15.92
N GLN A 455 5.43 -15.36 16.29
CA GLN A 455 5.06 -15.85 17.63
C GLN A 455 6.13 -15.48 18.66
N ARG A 456 5.75 -15.38 19.92
CA ARG A 456 6.65 -14.95 21.00
C ARG A 456 7.78 -15.95 21.27
N ASP A 457 7.52 -17.23 21.04
CA ASP A 457 8.46 -18.35 21.15
C ASP A 457 9.21 -18.64 19.83
N ALA A 458 9.21 -17.70 18.87
CA ALA A 458 9.79 -17.90 17.55
C ALA A 458 11.32 -18.11 17.51
N LEU A 459 12.04 -17.85 18.59
CA LEU A 459 13.50 -18.00 18.63
C LEU A 459 13.90 -19.43 18.99
N SER A 460 14.86 -19.98 18.26
CA SER A 460 15.34 -21.37 18.44
C SER A 460 16.86 -21.45 18.42
N TYR A 461 17.43 -21.79 19.59
CA TYR A 461 18.86 -21.92 19.97
C TYR A 461 19.80 -20.77 19.58
N GLN A 462 20.51 -20.25 20.59
CA GLN A 462 21.57 -19.26 20.47
C GLN A 462 22.91 -19.99 20.30
N THR A 463 23.65 -19.68 19.24
CA THR A 463 25.09 -19.95 19.22
C THR A 463 25.79 -18.99 20.20
N ASN A 464 27.04 -19.29 20.60
CA ASN A 464 27.87 -18.53 21.54
C ASN A 464 27.99 -17.03 21.19
N ASP A 465 26.95 -16.24 21.44
CA ASP A 465 26.81 -14.81 21.08
C ASP A 465 26.86 -14.47 19.58
N GLU A 466 26.75 -15.47 18.69
CA GLU A 466 26.86 -15.25 17.22
C GLU A 466 25.51 -15.03 16.51
N GLY A 467 24.38 -15.33 17.15
CA GLY A 467 23.06 -15.17 16.56
C GLY A 467 22.01 -16.17 17.05
N ALA A 468 20.88 -16.23 16.33
CA ALA A 468 19.81 -17.18 16.61
C ALA A 468 19.06 -17.54 15.32
N PHE A 469 18.11 -18.46 15.42
CA PHE A 469 17.16 -18.73 14.33
C PHE A 469 15.76 -18.24 14.68
N LEU A 470 15.13 -17.52 13.75
CA LEU A 470 13.77 -17.01 13.86
C LEU A 470 12.80 -17.84 13.01
N ALA A 471 11.77 -18.38 13.65
CA ALA A 471 10.67 -19.11 13.05
C ALA A 471 9.47 -18.19 12.76
N HIS A 472 8.88 -18.27 11.56
CA HIS A 472 7.64 -17.54 11.24
C HIS A 472 6.85 -18.23 10.11
N PRO A 473 5.52 -18.00 10.03
CA PRO A 473 4.70 -18.55 8.94
C PRO A 473 4.95 -17.81 7.60
N ILE A 474 4.82 -18.53 6.48
CA ILE A 474 4.81 -17.96 5.12
C ILE A 474 3.36 -17.77 4.66
N LEU A 475 2.84 -16.55 4.81
CA LEU A 475 1.43 -16.24 4.57
C LEU A 475 1.05 -16.08 3.09
N LYS A 476 2.01 -16.05 2.16
CA LYS A 476 1.74 -15.91 0.72
C LYS A 476 1.32 -17.23 0.06
N ARG A 477 1.62 -18.38 0.67
CA ARG A 477 1.14 -19.67 0.15
C ARG A 477 -0.35 -19.74 0.43
N ARG A 478 -1.16 -19.84 -0.62
CA ARG A 478 -2.63 -19.97 -0.54
C ARG A 478 -3.02 -21.39 -0.07
N VAL A 479 -2.34 -21.88 0.97
CA VAL A 479 -2.61 -23.15 1.62
C VAL A 479 -3.42 -22.88 2.90
N PRO A 480 -4.33 -23.79 3.29
CA PRO A 480 -5.16 -23.61 4.49
C PRO A 480 -4.34 -23.42 5.77
N ILE A 481 -3.15 -24.02 5.84
CA ILE A 481 -2.20 -23.89 6.95
C ILE A 481 -0.85 -23.43 6.38
N PRO A 482 -0.46 -22.16 6.60
CA PRO A 482 0.82 -21.64 6.14
C PRO A 482 2.00 -22.45 6.71
N PRO A 483 2.97 -22.88 5.89
CA PRO A 483 4.15 -23.53 6.43
C PRO A 483 4.99 -22.53 7.23
N THR A 484 5.59 -23.01 8.32
CA THR A 484 6.53 -22.24 9.14
C THR A 484 7.94 -22.46 8.63
N ILE A 485 8.70 -21.37 8.43
CA ILE A 485 10.12 -21.43 8.11
C ILE A 485 10.97 -20.91 9.26
N ARG A 486 12.17 -21.45 9.39
CA ARG A 486 13.18 -21.07 10.37
C ARG A 486 14.41 -20.55 9.64
N ARG A 487 14.89 -19.34 9.97
CA ARG A 487 16.04 -18.69 9.30
C ARG A 487 17.01 -18.06 10.30
N PRO A 488 18.31 -18.04 10.01
CA PRO A 488 19.27 -17.39 10.88
C PRO A 488 19.05 -15.88 10.89
N ILE A 489 19.29 -15.28 12.04
CA ILE A 489 19.27 -13.85 12.31
C ILE A 489 20.50 -13.48 13.16
N PRO A 490 21.05 -12.26 13.02
CA PRO A 490 22.21 -11.85 13.81
C PRO A 490 21.85 -11.67 15.29
N TYR A 491 22.87 -11.65 16.15
CA TYR A 491 22.74 -11.49 17.60
C TYR A 491 21.80 -10.34 18.00
N ILE A 492 21.99 -9.15 17.41
CA ILE A 492 21.17 -7.98 17.75
C ILE A 492 19.67 -8.18 17.44
N ALA A 493 19.34 -8.91 16.38
CA ALA A 493 17.95 -9.24 16.07
C ALA A 493 17.36 -10.25 17.07
N ALA A 494 18.20 -11.16 17.59
CA ALA A 494 17.82 -12.07 18.66
C ALA A 494 17.55 -11.30 19.97
N VAL A 495 18.43 -10.36 20.34
CA VAL A 495 18.23 -9.47 21.49
C VAL A 495 16.93 -8.67 21.37
N ALA A 496 16.67 -8.10 20.19
CA ALA A 496 15.43 -7.38 19.92
C ALA A 496 14.18 -8.25 20.15
N ALA A 497 14.18 -9.47 19.61
CA ALA A 497 13.08 -10.41 19.80
C ALA A 497 12.96 -10.87 21.27
N GLN A 498 14.06 -11.06 21.99
CA GLN A 498 14.04 -11.41 23.41
C GLN A 498 13.44 -10.29 24.27
N LEU A 499 13.84 -9.03 24.05
CA LEU A 499 13.28 -7.90 24.78
C LEU A 499 11.79 -7.72 24.50
N LEU A 500 11.35 -7.92 23.24
CA LEU A 500 9.93 -7.96 22.89
C LEU A 500 9.19 -9.11 23.59
N ALA A 501 9.82 -10.29 23.70
CA ALA A 501 9.23 -11.42 24.41
C ALA A 501 9.10 -11.15 25.92
N VAL A 502 10.10 -10.52 26.55
CA VAL A 502 10.04 -10.09 27.96
C VAL A 502 8.91 -9.07 28.16
N LEU A 503 8.83 -8.05 27.30
CA LEU A 503 7.73 -7.08 27.32
C LEU A 503 6.37 -7.76 27.19
N GLY A 504 6.23 -8.65 26.20
CA GLY A 504 5.00 -9.38 25.96
C GLY A 504 4.58 -10.26 27.14
N ASN A 505 5.54 -10.97 27.76
CA ASN A 505 5.29 -11.82 28.92
C ASN A 505 4.80 -11.00 30.11
N GLY A 506 5.51 -9.94 30.47
CA GLY A 506 5.10 -9.06 31.56
C GLY A 506 3.72 -8.44 31.32
N LEU A 507 3.44 -7.96 30.10
CA LEU A 507 2.14 -7.38 29.78
C LEU A 507 1.01 -8.42 29.76
N LYS A 508 1.25 -9.62 29.24
CA LYS A 508 0.24 -10.69 29.21
C LYS A 508 -0.18 -11.07 30.63
N GLU A 509 0.79 -11.20 31.53
CA GLU A 509 0.56 -11.49 32.94
C GLU A 509 -0.20 -10.35 33.62
N VAL A 510 0.25 -9.10 33.44
CA VAL A 510 -0.42 -7.94 34.02
C VAL A 510 -1.85 -7.80 33.49
N TYR A 511 -2.10 -7.96 32.19
CA TYR A 511 -3.47 -7.87 31.65
C TYR A 511 -4.33 -9.12 31.85
N GLU A 512 -3.75 -10.23 32.29
CA GLU A 512 -4.42 -11.54 32.32
C GLU A 512 -5.01 -11.93 30.95
N ASP A 513 -4.29 -11.58 29.87
CA ASP A 513 -4.78 -11.76 28.50
C ASP A 513 -4.59 -13.21 28.03
N THR A 514 -5.70 -13.91 27.77
CA THR A 514 -5.73 -15.29 27.29
C THR A 514 -6.02 -15.40 25.79
N SER A 515 -6.05 -14.28 25.07
CA SER A 515 -6.38 -14.27 23.64
C SER A 515 -5.23 -14.79 22.77
N PRO A 516 -5.48 -15.36 21.58
CA PRO A 516 -4.41 -15.86 20.72
C PRO A 516 -3.36 -14.81 20.33
N HIS A 517 -3.76 -13.54 20.21
CA HIS A 517 -2.82 -12.47 19.85
C HIS A 517 -1.92 -12.04 21.01
N SER A 518 -2.18 -12.50 22.25
CA SER A 518 -1.19 -12.34 23.32
C SER A 518 0.10 -13.06 22.96
N GLU A 519 0.04 -14.21 22.28
CA GLU A 519 1.25 -14.97 21.92
C GLU A 519 2.06 -14.35 20.77
N HIS A 520 1.66 -13.22 20.21
CA HIS A 520 2.46 -12.54 19.20
C HIS A 520 3.69 -11.86 19.83
N LEU A 521 4.81 -11.86 19.10
CA LEU A 521 6.04 -11.18 19.49
C LEU A 521 5.81 -9.68 19.65
N PHE A 522 5.04 -9.08 18.74
CA PHE A 522 4.66 -7.67 18.80
C PHE A 522 3.38 -7.47 19.65
N TYR A 523 3.50 -7.71 20.94
CA TYR A 523 2.44 -7.46 21.92
C TYR A 523 2.81 -6.28 22.83
N PHE A 524 2.29 -5.09 22.49
CA PHE A 524 2.57 -3.84 23.22
C PHE A 524 1.29 -3.01 23.41
N PRO A 525 1.17 -2.22 24.48
CA PRO A 525 -0.06 -1.51 24.83
C PRO A 525 -0.37 -0.35 23.89
N SER A 526 -1.62 0.10 23.90
CA SER A 526 -2.03 1.30 23.15
C SER A 526 -1.30 2.54 23.70
N SER A 527 -0.71 3.34 22.82
CA SER A 527 -0.14 4.64 23.20
C SER A 527 -1.17 5.64 23.74
N LYS A 528 -2.46 5.37 23.53
CA LYS A 528 -3.55 6.08 24.21
C LYS A 528 -3.85 5.39 25.54
N GLY A 529 -3.10 5.79 26.57
CA GLY A 529 -3.39 5.46 27.97
C GLY A 529 -2.97 4.05 28.41
N PHE A 530 -2.06 3.40 27.69
CA PHE A 530 -1.48 2.10 28.07
C PHE A 530 -2.54 1.03 28.34
N ASN A 531 -3.51 0.91 27.43
CA ASN A 531 -4.56 -0.11 27.52
C ASN A 531 -4.13 -1.41 26.83
N GLN A 532 -4.71 -2.53 27.26
CA GLN A 532 -4.53 -3.85 26.65
C GLN A 532 -4.74 -3.79 25.13
N PRO A 533 -3.82 -4.37 24.33
CA PRO A 533 -3.96 -4.37 22.88
C PRO A 533 -5.09 -5.31 22.42
N SER A 534 -5.84 -4.90 21.39
CA SER A 534 -6.98 -5.65 20.86
C SER A 534 -6.62 -6.70 19.81
N GLY A 535 -5.34 -6.86 19.47
CA GLY A 535 -4.85 -7.69 18.36
C GLY A 535 -5.15 -7.16 16.95
N LYS A 536 -6.05 -6.17 16.80
CA LYS A 536 -6.46 -5.63 15.50
C LYS A 536 -5.46 -4.59 14.97
N GLY A 537 -5.12 -4.69 13.69
CA GLY A 537 -4.31 -3.69 12.98
C GLY A 537 -2.87 -3.57 13.49
N ILE A 538 -2.28 -4.68 13.95
CA ILE A 538 -0.92 -4.70 14.48
C ILE A 538 0.13 -4.25 13.44
N ASP A 539 -0.06 -4.60 12.18
CA ASP A 539 0.71 -4.13 11.03
C ASP A 539 0.71 -2.61 10.92
N ALA A 540 -0.47 -1.98 11.05
CA ALA A 540 -0.60 -0.53 11.04
C ALA A 540 0.04 0.12 12.27
N ARG A 541 -0.05 -0.52 13.45
CA ARG A 541 0.58 -0.01 14.68
C ARG A 541 2.10 -0.01 14.58
N ILE A 542 2.69 -1.08 14.03
CA ILE A 542 4.13 -1.14 13.75
C ILE A 542 4.51 -0.08 12.69
N ASP A 543 3.69 0.13 11.65
CA ASP A 543 3.92 1.20 10.67
C ASP A 543 3.93 2.61 11.31
N TYR A 544 3.01 2.87 12.24
CA TYR A 544 2.98 4.14 12.97
C TYR A 544 4.19 4.31 13.89
N ALA A 545 4.58 3.26 14.59
CA ALA A 545 5.77 3.26 15.43
C ALA A 545 7.05 3.57 14.62
N MET A 546 7.22 2.92 13.45
CA MET A 546 8.34 3.21 12.55
C MET A 546 8.34 4.66 12.05
N ARG A 547 7.17 5.25 11.79
CA ARG A 547 7.09 6.67 11.41
C ARG A 547 7.57 7.57 12.55
N SER A 548 7.10 7.34 13.78
CA SER A 548 7.55 8.09 14.95
C SER A 548 9.07 7.94 15.14
N PHE A 549 9.61 6.72 14.98
CA PHE A 549 11.04 6.47 15.08
C PHE A 549 11.85 7.28 14.05
N CYS A 550 11.43 7.27 12.78
CA CYS A 550 12.05 8.09 11.74
C CYS A 550 12.02 9.60 12.05
N ASP A 551 10.99 10.08 12.76
CA ASP A 551 10.91 11.47 13.22
C ASP A 551 11.94 11.73 14.33
N ILE A 552 11.95 10.87 15.37
CA ILE A 552 12.83 10.98 16.53
C ILE A 552 14.32 10.85 16.20
N ILE A 553 14.70 9.97 15.29
CA ILE A 553 16.11 9.84 14.85
C ILE A 553 16.50 10.89 13.81
N GLU A 554 15.59 11.78 13.43
CA GLU A 554 15.90 12.90 12.53
C GLU A 554 16.40 12.48 11.13
N ILE A 555 15.75 11.48 10.49
CA ILE A 555 16.06 11.14 9.08
C ILE A 555 16.00 12.42 8.21
N PRO A 556 17.00 12.68 7.35
CA PRO A 556 17.05 13.90 6.55
C PRO A 556 15.79 14.09 5.69
N VAL A 557 15.40 15.34 5.52
CA VAL A 557 14.31 15.73 4.62
C VAL A 557 14.88 16.08 3.25
N ASP A 558 14.11 15.79 2.19
CA ASP A 558 14.47 16.17 0.83
C ASP A 558 14.22 17.67 0.58
N ILE A 559 14.66 18.17 -0.57
CA ILE A 559 14.49 19.57 -1.00
C ILE A 559 13.02 20.04 -1.06
N TYR A 560 12.07 19.11 -1.01
CA TYR A 560 10.64 19.39 -0.99
C TYR A 560 10.06 19.42 0.43
N GLY A 561 10.85 19.07 1.46
CA GLY A 561 10.40 18.96 2.85
C GLY A 561 9.73 17.62 3.18
N ARG A 562 10.00 16.56 2.41
CA ARG A 562 9.51 15.20 2.66
C ARG A 562 10.57 14.38 3.38
N ARG A 563 10.12 13.45 4.23
CA ARG A 563 10.98 12.50 4.95
C ARG A 563 10.83 11.07 4.43
N TRP A 564 11.94 10.34 4.43
CA TRP A 564 11.92 8.92 4.12
C TRP A 564 11.40 8.08 5.29
N TYR A 565 10.08 7.89 5.39
CA TYR A 565 9.51 6.94 6.36
C TYR A 565 9.66 5.50 5.87
N ILE A 566 10.57 4.76 6.50
CA ILE A 566 10.94 3.39 6.16
C ILE A 566 9.71 2.45 6.24
N LYS A 567 9.60 1.55 5.26
CA LYS A 567 8.59 0.47 5.23
C LYS A 567 9.23 -0.91 5.21
N ILE A 568 8.54 -1.91 5.76
CA ILE A 568 9.00 -3.30 5.77
C ILE A 568 9.31 -3.84 4.36
N HIS A 569 8.48 -3.53 3.36
CA HIS A 569 8.76 -3.93 1.98
C HIS A 569 10.04 -3.30 1.40
N GLU A 570 10.39 -2.08 1.83
CA GLU A 570 11.60 -1.40 1.40
C GLU A 570 12.83 -2.01 2.09
N MET A 571 12.72 -2.41 3.37
CA MET A 571 13.77 -3.13 4.10
C MET A 571 14.07 -4.50 3.47
N ARG A 572 13.04 -5.24 3.01
CA ARG A 572 13.25 -6.49 2.25
C ARG A 572 14.07 -6.26 0.99
N LYS A 573 13.72 -5.23 0.18
CA LYS A 573 14.48 -4.87 -1.03
C LYS A 573 15.91 -4.47 -0.67
N PHE A 574 16.09 -3.67 0.39
CA PHE A 574 17.41 -3.26 0.88
C PHE A 574 18.29 -4.45 1.27
N PHE A 575 17.78 -5.42 2.05
CA PHE A 575 18.52 -6.61 2.46
C PHE A 575 19.01 -7.41 1.25
N ILE A 576 18.10 -7.72 0.31
CA ILE A 576 18.41 -8.53 -0.88
C ILE A 576 19.53 -7.87 -1.70
N PHE A 577 19.41 -6.57 -1.99
CA PHE A 577 20.44 -5.84 -2.72
C PHE A 577 21.77 -5.78 -1.99
N THR A 578 21.73 -5.51 -0.67
CA THR A 578 22.95 -5.37 0.12
C THR A 578 23.72 -6.70 0.18
N MET A 579 23.00 -7.81 0.41
CA MET A 579 23.59 -9.14 0.40
C MET A 579 24.14 -9.51 -0.98
N TYR A 580 23.36 -9.28 -2.04
CA TYR A 580 23.76 -9.59 -3.42
C TYR A 580 25.05 -8.87 -3.83
N ASN A 581 25.14 -7.57 -3.53
CA ASN A 581 26.29 -6.76 -3.92
C ASN A 581 27.53 -6.99 -3.05
N HIS A 582 27.36 -7.49 -1.82
CA HIS A 582 28.48 -7.67 -0.88
C HIS A 582 29.06 -9.09 -0.93
N ALA A 583 28.24 -10.12 -1.06
CA ALA A 583 28.69 -11.51 -1.02
C ALA A 583 29.06 -12.02 -2.43
N LYS A 584 30.28 -12.54 -2.58
CA LYS A 584 30.83 -13.01 -3.86
C LYS A 584 30.56 -14.49 -4.18
N VAL A 585 30.09 -15.29 -3.21
CA VAL A 585 30.03 -16.76 -3.31
C VAL A 585 28.72 -17.29 -2.69
N TYR A 586 27.99 -18.16 -3.40
CA TYR A 586 26.71 -18.80 -3.00
C TYR A 586 25.59 -17.85 -2.54
N THR A 587 25.64 -16.60 -2.98
CA THR A 587 24.74 -15.54 -2.53
C THR A 587 23.29 -15.80 -2.93
N ASP A 588 23.04 -16.36 -4.12
CA ASP A 588 21.68 -16.61 -4.61
C ASP A 588 20.94 -17.67 -3.78
N ASP A 589 21.59 -18.79 -3.47
CA ASP A 589 21.00 -19.85 -2.65
C ASP A 589 20.76 -19.38 -1.22
N ALA A 590 21.69 -18.59 -0.67
CA ALA A 590 21.52 -17.99 0.65
C ALA A 590 20.30 -17.03 0.68
N ILE A 591 20.17 -16.12 -0.30
CA ILE A 591 19.05 -15.18 -0.34
C ILE A 591 17.73 -15.93 -0.55
N ARG A 592 17.67 -16.90 -1.47
CA ARG A 592 16.48 -17.76 -1.70
C ARG A 592 16.04 -18.48 -0.43
N HIS A 593 17.02 -19.08 0.26
CA HIS A 593 16.78 -19.71 1.54
C HIS A 593 16.17 -18.70 2.50
N HIS A 594 16.84 -17.57 2.76
CA HIS A 594 16.38 -16.51 3.68
C HIS A 594 14.99 -15.94 3.35
N ALA A 595 14.66 -15.78 2.07
CA ALA A 595 13.41 -15.22 1.56
C ALA A 595 12.21 -16.17 1.63
N GLY A 596 12.45 -17.47 1.84
CA GLY A 596 11.41 -18.50 1.96
C GLY A 596 10.85 -18.99 0.63
N HIS A 597 11.63 -18.89 -0.44
CA HIS A 597 11.28 -19.42 -1.77
C HIS A 597 11.46 -20.95 -1.81
N ASP A 598 10.66 -21.64 -2.63
CA ASP A 598 10.66 -23.11 -2.71
C ASP A 598 11.98 -23.66 -3.26
N ASP A 599 12.28 -24.89 -2.84
CA ASP A 599 13.43 -25.69 -3.25
C ASP A 599 13.36 -26.00 -4.77
N PRO A 600 14.45 -25.85 -5.55
CA PRO A 600 14.50 -26.18 -6.98
C PRO A 600 14.05 -27.60 -7.32
N ARG A 601 14.01 -28.50 -6.34
CA ARG A 601 13.58 -29.91 -6.51
C ARG A 601 12.12 -30.10 -6.95
N TYR A 602 11.28 -29.04 -6.92
CA TYR A 602 9.95 -29.04 -7.55
C TYR A 602 9.92 -28.35 -8.94
N LEU A 603 11.07 -27.93 -9.45
CA LEU A 603 11.26 -27.37 -10.79
C LEU A 603 12.30 -28.18 -11.57
N HIS A 604 12.21 -29.52 -11.51
CA HIS A 604 12.87 -30.36 -12.50
C HIS A 604 12.14 -30.19 -13.83
N ASP A 605 12.56 -29.20 -14.62
CA ASP A 605 12.81 -29.35 -16.03
C ASP A 605 13.60 -28.15 -16.56
N TYR A 606 14.76 -28.45 -17.15
CA TYR A 606 15.54 -27.61 -18.05
C TYR A 606 16.19 -26.32 -17.48
N LEU A 607 17.43 -26.45 -17.00
CA LEU A 607 18.65 -25.88 -17.61
C LEU A 607 19.75 -25.74 -16.56
N SER A 608 20.88 -26.37 -16.82
CA SER A 608 22.15 -26.19 -16.15
C SER A 608 22.63 -24.74 -16.26
N GLY A 609 22.57 -24.01 -15.15
CA GLY A 609 23.13 -22.67 -14.96
C GLY A 609 22.73 -22.16 -13.58
N GLU A 610 23.64 -21.50 -12.87
CA GLU A 610 23.33 -20.75 -11.64
C GLU A 610 22.39 -19.60 -12.01
N VAL A 611 21.09 -19.86 -12.06
CA VAL A 611 20.09 -18.83 -12.33
C VAL A 611 20.02 -17.95 -11.08
N PRO A 612 20.21 -16.61 -11.17
CA PRO A 612 20.05 -15.72 -10.03
C PRO A 612 18.63 -15.76 -9.44
N GLU A 613 18.43 -15.23 -8.24
CA GLU A 613 17.09 -15.16 -7.64
C GLU A 613 16.08 -14.36 -8.50
N GLU A 614 14.83 -14.84 -8.64
CA GLU A 614 13.74 -14.12 -9.33
C GLU A 614 13.57 -12.68 -8.80
N GLU A 615 13.77 -12.43 -7.50
CA GLU A 615 13.69 -11.08 -6.94
C GLU A 615 14.88 -10.21 -7.34
N ILE A 616 16.10 -10.76 -7.42
CA ILE A 616 17.30 -10.02 -7.86
C ILE A 616 17.20 -9.68 -9.34
N ILE A 617 16.89 -10.66 -10.18
CA ILE A 617 16.67 -10.45 -11.63
C ILE A 617 15.59 -9.39 -11.81
N ARG A 618 14.46 -9.53 -11.13
CA ARG A 618 13.38 -8.54 -11.17
C ARG A 618 13.88 -7.16 -10.77
N TYR A 619 14.60 -7.02 -9.67
CA TYR A 619 15.06 -5.70 -9.26
C TYR A 619 16.14 -5.10 -10.16
N ASN A 620 17.03 -5.91 -10.73
CA ASN A 620 17.99 -5.45 -11.74
C ASN A 620 17.27 -4.98 -12.99
N ILE A 621 16.25 -5.73 -13.45
CA ILE A 621 15.35 -5.31 -14.53
C ILE A 621 14.67 -3.98 -14.19
N GLU A 622 14.12 -3.82 -12.98
CA GLU A 622 13.51 -2.56 -12.53
C GLU A 622 14.51 -1.38 -12.60
N ASN A 623 15.75 -1.59 -12.13
CA ASN A 623 16.78 -0.54 -12.15
C ASN A 623 17.24 -0.20 -13.58
N ILE A 624 17.43 -1.20 -14.44
CA ILE A 624 17.77 -1.02 -15.85
C ILE A 624 16.64 -0.26 -16.56
N GLU A 625 15.40 -0.65 -16.30
CA GLU A 625 14.21 -0.02 -16.87
C GLU A 625 14.10 1.45 -16.47
N ASP A 626 14.30 1.77 -15.18
CA ASP A 626 14.31 3.15 -14.70
C ASP A 626 15.40 3.98 -15.39
N LYS A 627 16.61 3.41 -15.58
CA LYS A 627 17.69 4.06 -16.32
C LYS A 627 17.36 4.27 -17.79
N LEU A 628 16.83 3.26 -18.48
CA LEU A 628 16.47 3.36 -19.89
C LEU A 628 15.37 4.40 -20.12
N ILE A 629 14.39 4.49 -19.21
CA ILE A 629 13.37 5.56 -19.24
C ILE A 629 14.02 6.93 -19.07
N ASN A 630 14.91 7.07 -18.07
CA ASN A 630 15.61 8.34 -17.83
C ASN A 630 16.51 8.76 -18.99
N LEU A 631 17.08 7.80 -19.73
CA LEU A 631 17.79 8.04 -20.98
C LEU A 631 16.86 8.56 -22.07
N GLU A 632 15.72 7.89 -22.32
CA GLU A 632 14.76 8.27 -23.37
C GLU A 632 14.21 9.69 -23.19
N ILE A 633 14.04 10.13 -21.93
CA ILE A 633 13.56 11.49 -21.63
C ILE A 633 14.67 12.54 -21.50
N GLY A 634 15.93 12.16 -21.72
CA GLY A 634 17.07 13.09 -21.73
C GLY A 634 17.61 13.49 -20.34
N ASN A 635 17.27 12.75 -19.28
CA ASN A 635 17.79 12.99 -17.93
C ASN A 635 19.16 12.35 -17.69
N ILE A 636 19.64 11.51 -18.62
CA ILE A 636 20.95 10.84 -18.55
C ILE A 636 21.79 11.30 -19.74
N ASN A 637 23.05 11.65 -19.46
CA ASN A 637 24.02 12.00 -20.50
C ASN A 637 24.43 10.74 -21.30
N GLU A 638 24.15 10.73 -22.61
CA GLU A 638 24.48 9.62 -23.51
C GLU A 638 25.98 9.35 -23.60
N SER A 639 26.84 10.39 -23.51
CA SER A 639 28.29 10.22 -23.69
C SER A 639 28.92 9.43 -22.54
N GLU A 640 28.36 9.53 -21.34
CA GLU A 640 28.84 8.87 -20.12
C GLU A 640 28.23 7.46 -19.94
N ASN A 641 27.18 7.12 -20.69
CA ASN A 641 26.38 5.90 -20.50
C ASN A 641 26.26 5.10 -21.82
N GLN A 642 27.39 4.85 -22.49
CA GLN A 642 27.42 4.20 -23.80
C GLN A 642 26.89 2.76 -23.77
N GLY A 643 27.10 2.03 -22.67
CA GLY A 643 26.57 0.68 -22.50
C GLY A 643 25.03 0.69 -22.43
N LEU A 644 24.47 1.63 -21.67
CA LEU A 644 23.03 1.86 -21.60
C LEU A 644 22.44 2.26 -22.96
N VAL A 645 23.11 3.15 -23.72
CA VAL A 645 22.68 3.57 -25.07
C VAL A 645 22.68 2.39 -26.05
N ALA A 646 23.69 1.52 -25.99
CA ALA A 646 23.77 0.34 -26.84
C ALA A 646 22.64 -0.65 -26.51
N LEU A 647 22.38 -0.90 -25.23
CA LEU A 647 21.27 -1.72 -24.76
C LEU A 647 19.92 -1.15 -25.21
N TYR A 648 19.72 0.17 -25.07
CA TYR A 648 18.50 0.86 -25.50
C TYR A 648 18.22 0.62 -26.98
N LYS A 649 19.20 0.86 -27.86
CA LYS A 649 19.08 0.64 -29.31
C LYS A 649 18.76 -0.81 -29.65
N GLN A 650 19.40 -1.77 -28.96
CA GLN A 650 19.13 -3.19 -29.16
C GLN A 650 17.68 -3.53 -28.80
N ILE A 651 17.18 -3.05 -27.67
CA ILE A 651 15.81 -3.33 -27.21
C ILE A 651 14.79 -2.79 -28.20
N LEU A 652 14.94 -1.54 -28.63
CA LEU A 652 14.06 -0.92 -29.63
C LEU A 652 14.04 -1.73 -30.94
N SER A 653 15.22 -2.15 -31.41
CA SER A 653 15.35 -2.96 -32.63
C SER A 653 14.69 -4.34 -32.49
N THR A 654 14.93 -5.03 -31.37
CA THR A 654 14.43 -6.39 -31.11
C THR A 654 12.92 -6.40 -30.97
N MET A 655 12.36 -5.45 -30.22
CA MET A 655 10.92 -5.32 -30.00
C MET A 655 10.20 -4.60 -31.16
N LYS A 656 10.93 -4.04 -32.13
CA LYS A 656 10.40 -3.23 -33.24
C LYS A 656 9.54 -2.05 -32.77
N ILE A 657 9.99 -1.36 -31.73
CA ILE A 657 9.34 -0.19 -31.14
C ILE A 657 10.23 1.05 -31.27
N THR A 658 9.63 2.24 -31.28
CA THR A 658 10.35 3.52 -31.35
C THR A 658 10.53 4.20 -29.99
N SER A 659 9.77 3.78 -28.99
CA SER A 659 9.81 4.29 -27.62
C SER A 659 9.47 3.16 -26.66
N LEU A 660 10.14 3.16 -25.51
CA LEU A 660 9.87 2.25 -24.42
C LEU A 660 8.50 2.46 -23.79
N LYS A 661 7.82 3.59 -24.01
CA LYS A 661 6.43 3.79 -23.54
C LYS A 661 5.48 2.75 -24.12
N SER A 662 5.71 2.35 -25.37
CA SER A 662 4.90 1.38 -26.10
C SER A 662 5.32 -0.08 -25.87
N ARG A 663 6.24 -0.35 -24.93
CA ARG A 663 6.79 -1.70 -24.74
C ARG A 663 5.77 -2.68 -24.16
N ASN A 664 5.75 -3.91 -24.67
CA ASN A 664 5.14 -5.02 -23.95
C ASN A 664 6.03 -5.39 -22.75
N LYS A 665 5.55 -5.12 -21.52
CA LYS A 665 6.32 -5.36 -20.29
C LYS A 665 6.79 -6.81 -20.14
N TYR A 666 5.97 -7.79 -20.51
CA TYR A 666 6.33 -9.20 -20.38
C TYR A 666 7.48 -9.56 -21.33
N GLU A 667 7.37 -9.17 -22.60
CA GLU A 667 8.41 -9.40 -23.60
C GLU A 667 9.70 -8.64 -23.25
N PHE A 668 9.59 -7.39 -22.79
CA PHE A 668 10.72 -6.59 -22.33
C PHE A 668 11.46 -7.25 -21.16
N ASP A 669 10.71 -7.72 -20.14
CA ASP A 669 11.29 -8.41 -18.99
C ASP A 669 11.96 -9.73 -19.43
N GLN A 670 11.37 -10.47 -20.36
CA GLN A 670 11.96 -11.69 -20.92
C GLN A 670 13.26 -11.41 -21.69
N ILE A 671 13.31 -10.35 -22.49
CA ILE A 671 14.52 -9.95 -23.23
C ILE A 671 15.64 -9.61 -22.25
N LEU A 672 15.38 -8.76 -21.25
CA LEU A 672 16.38 -8.40 -20.26
C LEU A 672 16.83 -9.59 -19.42
N GLN A 673 15.89 -10.47 -19.04
CA GLN A 673 16.21 -11.70 -18.32
C GLN A 673 17.12 -12.62 -19.13
N ALA A 674 16.85 -12.77 -20.44
CA ALA A 674 17.71 -13.54 -21.33
C ALA A 674 19.11 -12.91 -21.45
N LEU A 675 19.20 -11.58 -21.64
CA LEU A 675 20.46 -10.87 -21.74
C LEU A 675 21.32 -10.96 -20.48
N LEU A 676 20.69 -10.88 -19.30
CA LEU A 676 21.36 -11.05 -18.01
C LEU A 676 21.84 -12.50 -17.78
N ALA A 677 21.22 -13.48 -18.43
CA ALA A 677 21.61 -14.88 -18.32
C ALA A 677 22.74 -15.28 -19.27
N THR A 678 23.00 -14.51 -20.34
CA THR A 678 23.92 -14.90 -21.42
C THR A 678 25.26 -14.13 -21.45
N ASP A 679 25.74 -13.57 -20.33
CA ASP A 679 26.94 -12.69 -20.22
C ASP A 679 26.98 -11.48 -21.19
N GLY A 680 25.96 -11.28 -22.02
CA GLY A 680 25.85 -10.21 -23.01
C GLY A 680 25.52 -8.85 -22.39
N LEU A 681 25.00 -8.86 -21.16
CA LEU A 681 24.73 -7.67 -20.36
C LEU A 681 25.35 -7.83 -18.97
N LEU A 682 26.36 -7.03 -18.67
CA LEU A 682 27.01 -7.00 -17.37
C LEU A 682 26.58 -5.75 -16.58
N ILE A 683 26.50 -5.91 -15.26
CA ILE A 683 26.13 -4.84 -14.32
C ILE A 683 27.24 -4.67 -13.30
N SER A 684 27.64 -3.42 -13.05
CA SER A 684 28.44 -3.04 -11.86
C SER A 684 27.66 -2.04 -11.01
N VAL A 685 28.00 -1.96 -9.72
CA VAL A 685 27.31 -1.10 -8.75
C VAL A 685 28.29 -0.06 -8.22
N TYR A 686 27.89 1.21 -8.23
CA TYR A 686 28.70 2.31 -7.72
C TYR A 686 27.87 3.23 -6.81
N THR A 687 28.54 4.05 -5.99
CA THR A 687 27.89 4.96 -5.05
C THR A 687 27.62 6.33 -5.68
N ILE A 688 26.46 6.91 -5.41
CA ILE A 688 26.05 8.25 -5.84
C ILE A 688 25.57 9.11 -4.68
N ARG A 689 25.80 10.41 -4.76
CA ARG A 689 25.17 11.41 -3.89
C ARG A 689 23.81 11.79 -4.48
N LEU A 690 22.75 11.71 -3.68
CA LEU A 690 21.42 12.11 -4.09
C LEU A 690 21.30 13.64 -4.05
N THR A 691 21.06 14.26 -5.21
CA THR A 691 20.84 15.71 -5.37
C THR A 691 19.48 16.17 -4.85
N THR A 692 18.61 15.24 -4.47
CA THR A 692 17.31 15.53 -3.86
C THR A 692 17.40 15.89 -2.38
N TYR A 693 18.61 15.87 -1.79
CA TYR A 693 18.87 16.23 -0.40
C TYR A 693 20.00 17.27 -0.35
N ASP A 694 19.86 18.26 0.53
CA ASP A 694 20.94 19.22 0.80
C ASP A 694 22.06 18.54 1.59
N SER A 695 21.70 17.68 2.56
CA SER A 695 22.62 16.84 3.33
C SER A 695 23.29 15.77 2.47
N GLU A 696 24.42 15.24 2.92
CA GLU A 696 25.14 14.15 2.27
C GLU A 696 24.39 12.81 2.38
N VAL A 697 23.41 12.61 1.50
CA VAL A 697 22.69 11.35 1.36
C VAL A 697 23.25 10.58 0.16
N PHE A 698 23.64 9.33 0.39
CA PHE A 698 24.22 8.46 -0.61
C PHE A 698 23.32 7.24 -0.89
N ASP A 699 23.29 6.81 -2.14
CA ASP A 699 22.68 5.56 -2.58
C ASP A 699 23.61 4.82 -3.55
N THR A 700 23.21 3.62 -3.96
CA THR A 700 23.91 2.83 -4.97
C THR A 700 23.15 2.88 -6.29
N GLU A 701 23.87 3.08 -7.38
CA GLU A 701 23.37 3.03 -8.75
C GLU A 701 24.10 1.94 -9.55
N ILE A 702 23.53 1.53 -10.67
CA ILE A 702 24.14 0.53 -11.56
C ILE A 702 24.80 1.18 -12.78
N ALA A 703 25.92 0.65 -13.24
CA ALA A 703 26.52 0.92 -14.54
C ALA A 703 26.46 -0.35 -15.39
N LEU A 704 26.28 -0.18 -16.71
CA LEU A 704 26.05 -1.28 -17.64
C LEU A 704 27.19 -1.42 -18.64
N LYS A 705 27.47 -2.66 -19.02
CA LYS A 705 28.25 -3.00 -20.22
C LYS A 705 27.43 -3.95 -21.09
N TYR A 706 27.22 -3.57 -22.35
CA TYR A 706 26.51 -4.36 -23.35
C TYR A 706 27.37 -4.53 -24.59
N GLY A 707 27.78 -5.77 -24.88
CA GLY A 707 28.83 -6.04 -25.86
C GLY A 707 30.14 -5.34 -25.50
N GLU A 708 30.71 -4.59 -26.45
CA GLU A 708 31.93 -3.79 -26.23
C GLU A 708 31.66 -2.40 -25.64
N ALA A 709 30.41 -1.94 -25.63
CA ALA A 709 30.05 -0.62 -25.10
C ALA A 709 29.86 -0.68 -23.58
N ALA A 710 30.51 0.22 -22.85
CA ALA A 710 30.44 0.30 -21.40
C ALA A 710 30.14 1.73 -20.93
N ASP A 711 29.35 1.86 -19.86
CA ASP A 711 29.19 3.12 -19.14
C ASP A 711 30.54 3.54 -18.52
N GLU A 712 30.81 4.85 -18.40
CA GLU A 712 32.08 5.37 -17.87
C GLU A 712 32.39 4.83 -16.46
N LYS A 713 31.32 4.69 -15.65
CA LYS A 713 31.41 4.22 -14.27
C LYS A 713 31.41 2.69 -14.15
N PHE A 714 31.42 1.94 -15.25
CA PHE A 714 31.33 0.48 -15.21
C PHE A 714 32.51 -0.17 -14.47
N ASN A 715 33.72 0.35 -14.63
CA ASN A 715 34.94 -0.17 -14.00
C ASN A 715 35.32 0.56 -12.70
N ARG A 716 34.43 1.38 -12.13
CA ARG A 716 34.72 2.19 -10.93
C ARG A 716 34.26 1.54 -9.64
#